data_AF-A0ABD6X473-F1
#
_entry.id   AF-A0ABD6X473-F1
#
_cell.length_a   1.000
_cell.length_b   1.000
_cell.length_c   1.000
_cell.angle_alpha   90.00
_cell.angle_beta   90.00
_cell.angle_gamma   90.00
#
_symmetry.space_group_name_H-M   'P 1'
#
loop_
_entity.id
_entity.type
_entity.pdbx_description
1 polymer ?
#
loop_
_entity_poly.entity_id
_entity_poly.type
_entity_poly.pdbx_seq_one_letter_code
_entity_poly.pdbx_strand_id
1 'polypeptide(L)'
;MMENFNDKDIIEWINNKQYSNLVFLNDQWLDSDNKWYLGFYYFFQLQRGRNTKAIIKEVVLRYGDNSSAYLYLAQTAKKIYNSFYNNHIPIGFCREAVKMNPSNSEAHWILYTISRDVNSFIKAIELEYRIENYEQISAWLNEHYRHHYNDFSRLTHETWFFLRSILQNSKIETNNEILIWAFFNLDEVESCLRLVDDSKHVDFEIIKTYYDNNLINKKLAIEKLYYWEIDKLLEGDDKNIYIEYVKEAKKNKSNPTHAVLIQKAFKAKVYEDIEHYYKEVKKSDSFFIHRSSGLYFLLAQLELGQTLDENEVDFFHRNFDSLDDESKLLYQVLKFKLNLQKVKETTIEGFFLENFAPYQAAQKIINQPKIIEHYLYDSLKEELYQLKVNWYSEYNKRQLDGLKTKLLNVDMTDDDFQYLHHFGIECHEYNFVIKSVVEYHQHTAPSISSYNCIGVCYERKGDIEMAFKYYNLALKLMQSQQEFNYIIISNYIYAAKRLPQIKLPDDELHKLCNLFNIELTNQFTWDIFLTRPTRHNCLFKYTSFSMNTIDSLLNKYFYLAEKEQLNDPIELPDIETVDDDTLIASNYRLCSLTNNNNSMLMWSHYAQEHQGIMIEYWFGGEFPSGVGIGKVSYSDGLKRSKEKAFYTFNQYLLTKNSDWEYEDEVRIFSNQTDKVNFELFDYPNININNINACVSSITLGYKFPFDKRELIFNIVSMINSNRKEYEPLVKLREAYIDDENKFSLKYRDLLD
;
A
#
# COMPACT_ATOMS: atom_id res chain seq x y z
N MET A 1 10.50 34.66 20.87
CA MET A 1 11.16 33.84 19.83
C MET A 1 10.09 32.96 19.26
N MET A 2 9.76 33.10 17.97
CA MET A 2 8.77 32.24 17.33
C MET A 2 9.37 30.83 17.19
N GLU A 3 8.64 29.81 17.65
CA GLU A 3 9.02 28.42 17.45
C GLU A 3 8.98 28.11 15.96
N ASN A 4 10.14 27.76 15.38
CA ASN A 4 10.18 27.13 14.07
C ASN A 4 9.81 25.66 14.26
N PHE A 5 8.59 25.29 13.86
CA PHE A 5 8.15 23.90 13.86
C PHE A 5 8.91 23.09 12.80
N ASN A 6 9.27 21.85 13.14
CA ASN A 6 9.96 20.93 12.25
C ASN A 6 9.03 20.50 11.10
N ASP A 7 9.56 20.46 9.88
CA ASP A 7 8.83 20.00 8.69
C ASP A 7 8.18 18.62 8.89
N LYS A 8 8.82 17.72 9.63
CA LYS A 8 8.30 16.36 9.86
C LYS A 8 6.96 16.40 10.60
N ASP A 9 6.86 17.22 11.63
CA ASP A 9 5.67 17.31 12.48
C ASP A 9 4.53 17.99 11.70
N ILE A 10 4.85 19.02 10.91
CA ILE A 10 3.88 19.68 10.01
C ILE A 10 3.33 18.69 8.99
N ILE A 11 4.17 17.86 8.38
CA ILE A 11 3.75 16.83 7.42
C ILE A 11 2.83 15.80 8.09
N GLU A 12 3.16 15.37 9.31
CA GLU A 12 2.33 14.45 10.08
C GLU A 12 0.96 15.07 10.40
N TRP A 13 0.92 16.33 10.82
CA TRP A 13 -0.33 17.05 11.07
C TRP A 13 -1.18 17.25 9.82
N ILE A 14 -0.57 17.52 8.66
CA ILE A 14 -1.27 17.61 7.36
C ILE A 14 -1.84 16.25 6.97
N ASN A 15 -1.07 15.16 7.12
CA ASN A 15 -1.52 13.82 6.76
C ASN A 15 -2.63 13.31 7.69
N ASN A 16 -2.57 13.67 8.98
CA ASN A 16 -3.55 13.27 10.00
C ASN A 16 -4.73 14.26 10.14
N LYS A 17 -4.81 15.30 9.30
CA LYS A 17 -5.86 16.34 9.34
C LYS A 17 -5.97 17.05 10.71
N GLN A 18 -4.86 17.20 11.42
CA GLN A 18 -4.78 17.89 12.72
C GLN A 18 -4.67 19.41 12.51
N TYR A 19 -5.76 20.01 12.04
CA TYR A 19 -5.79 21.40 11.58
C TYR A 19 -5.47 22.42 12.67
N SER A 20 -5.74 22.10 13.93
CA SER A 20 -5.44 22.94 15.09
C SER A 20 -3.95 23.23 15.22
N ASN A 21 -3.11 22.24 14.88
CA ASN A 21 -1.66 22.35 14.97
C ASN A 21 -1.07 23.14 13.80
N LEU A 22 -1.85 23.38 12.74
CA LEU A 22 -1.43 24.09 11.53
C LEU A 22 -1.84 25.57 11.53
N VAL A 23 -2.52 26.06 12.57
CA VAL A 23 -3.06 27.43 12.62
C VAL A 23 -1.96 28.49 12.54
N PHE A 24 -0.76 28.22 13.06
CA PHE A 24 0.39 29.13 12.99
C PHE A 24 0.78 29.45 11.54
N LEU A 25 0.51 28.54 10.58
CA LEU A 25 0.77 28.79 9.17
C LEU A 25 -0.08 29.93 8.62
N ASN A 26 -1.20 30.33 9.25
CA ASN A 26 -1.97 31.50 8.79
C ASN A 26 -1.18 32.81 8.89
N ASP A 27 -0.26 32.90 9.85
CA ASP A 27 0.51 34.11 10.12
C ASP A 27 1.93 34.04 9.52
N GLN A 28 2.48 32.84 9.37
CA GLN A 28 3.89 32.66 9.00
C GLN A 28 4.15 32.25 7.54
N TRP A 29 3.13 31.87 6.78
CA TRP A 29 3.32 31.36 5.42
C TRP A 29 3.91 32.37 4.41
N LEU A 30 3.73 33.68 4.65
CA LEU A 30 4.23 34.76 3.79
C LEU A 30 5.68 35.13 4.08
N ASP A 31 6.02 35.38 5.35
CA ASP A 31 7.28 36.03 5.74
C ASP A 31 8.33 35.05 6.33
N SER A 32 8.05 33.74 6.33
CA SER A 32 8.97 32.73 6.87
C SER A 32 10.17 32.45 5.94
N ASP A 33 11.35 32.29 6.54
CA ASP A 33 12.57 31.78 5.88
C ASP A 33 12.45 30.29 5.50
N ASN A 34 11.48 29.55 6.05
CA ASN A 34 11.27 28.16 5.67
C ASN A 34 10.61 28.09 4.29
N LYS A 35 11.39 27.62 3.31
CA LYS A 35 10.97 27.49 1.92
C LYS A 35 9.70 26.65 1.70
N TRP A 36 9.30 25.79 2.63
CA TRP A 36 8.14 24.89 2.49
C TRP A 36 6.85 25.45 3.08
N TYR A 37 6.89 26.48 3.94
CA TYR A 37 5.69 26.94 4.66
C TYR A 37 4.58 27.44 3.75
N LEU A 38 4.93 28.13 2.66
CA LEU A 38 3.97 28.55 1.64
C LEU A 38 3.24 27.35 1.00
N GLY A 39 3.98 26.29 0.67
CA GLY A 39 3.40 25.06 0.13
C GLY A 39 2.63 24.23 1.17
N PHE A 40 3.12 24.12 2.41
CA PHE A 40 2.37 23.50 3.52
C PHE A 40 1.04 24.21 3.76
N TYR A 41 1.06 25.53 3.76
CA TYR A 41 -0.16 26.35 3.86
C TYR A 41 -1.11 26.10 2.69
N TYR A 42 -0.58 26.01 1.46
CA TYR A 42 -1.38 25.66 0.29
C TYR A 42 -2.13 24.32 0.49
N PHE A 43 -1.43 23.24 0.88
CA PHE A 43 -2.04 21.93 1.08
C PHE A 43 -3.00 21.89 2.28
N PHE A 44 -2.67 22.60 3.36
CA PHE A 44 -3.56 22.79 4.49
C PHE A 44 -4.90 23.43 4.07
N GLN A 45 -4.88 24.51 3.28
CA GLN A 45 -6.11 25.16 2.81
C GLN A 45 -6.85 24.30 1.77
N LEU A 46 -6.11 23.59 0.90
CA LEU A 46 -6.68 22.69 -0.10
C LEU A 46 -7.48 21.55 0.54
N GLN A 47 -6.93 20.87 1.55
CA GLN A 47 -7.62 19.79 2.26
C GLN A 47 -8.88 20.27 3.00
N ARG A 48 -8.92 21.54 3.41
CA ARG A 48 -10.10 22.17 4.02
C ARG A 48 -11.15 22.63 3.01
N GLY A 49 -10.95 22.34 1.71
CA GLY A 49 -11.85 22.79 0.64
C GLY A 49 -11.90 24.30 0.48
N ARG A 50 -10.88 25.04 0.96
CA ARG A 50 -10.82 26.49 0.89
C ARG A 50 -10.18 26.95 -0.42
N ASN A 51 -10.49 28.19 -0.81
CA ASN A 51 -9.98 28.77 -2.05
C ASN A 51 -8.47 29.04 -1.97
N THR A 52 -7.68 28.37 -2.81
CA THR A 52 -6.22 28.49 -2.84
C THR A 52 -5.69 29.47 -3.89
N LYS A 53 -6.55 30.19 -4.64
CA LYS A 53 -6.14 31.08 -5.73
C LYS A 53 -5.20 32.20 -5.28
N ALA A 54 -5.43 32.78 -4.10
CA ALA A 54 -4.56 33.82 -3.56
C ALA A 54 -3.17 33.28 -3.22
N ILE A 55 -3.11 32.06 -2.69
CA ILE A 55 -1.87 31.37 -2.36
C ILE A 55 -1.08 31.07 -3.63
N ILE A 56 -1.73 30.54 -4.67
CA ILE A 56 -1.08 30.29 -5.98
C ILE A 56 -0.48 31.58 -6.54
N LYS A 57 -1.20 32.72 -6.48
CA LYS A 57 -0.65 34.01 -6.91
C LYS A 57 0.62 34.38 -6.16
N GLU A 58 0.67 34.14 -4.87
CA GLU A 58 1.88 34.37 -4.06
C GLU A 58 3.02 33.42 -4.45
N VAL A 59 2.73 32.13 -4.69
CA VAL A 59 3.73 31.20 -5.24
C VAL A 59 4.29 31.71 -6.57
N VAL A 60 3.43 32.20 -7.47
CA VAL A 60 3.85 32.77 -8.75
C VAL A 60 4.72 34.01 -8.57
N LEU A 61 4.39 34.89 -7.63
CA LEU A 61 5.23 36.05 -7.31
C LEU A 61 6.62 35.64 -6.81
N ARG A 62 6.70 34.57 -6.01
CA ARG A 62 7.96 34.08 -5.41
C ARG A 62 8.84 33.32 -6.39
N TYR A 63 8.23 32.53 -7.29
CA TYR A 63 8.93 31.65 -8.23
C TYR A 63 8.93 32.18 -9.67
N GLY A 64 8.44 33.41 -9.88
CA GLY A 64 8.56 34.16 -11.13
C GLY A 64 7.49 33.87 -12.17
N ASP A 65 7.14 32.61 -12.38
CA ASP A 65 6.17 32.20 -13.39
C ASP A 65 5.27 31.03 -12.92
N ASN A 66 4.18 30.79 -13.67
CA ASN A 66 3.20 29.76 -13.33
C ASN A 66 3.79 28.34 -13.36
N SER A 67 4.68 28.03 -14.29
CA SER A 67 5.28 26.71 -14.40
C SER A 67 6.18 26.41 -13.20
N SER A 68 7.07 27.36 -12.87
CA SER A 68 7.95 27.26 -11.70
C SER A 68 7.16 27.21 -10.39
N ALA A 69 6.04 27.93 -10.30
CA ALA A 69 5.14 27.87 -9.14
C ALA A 69 4.49 26.49 -8.96
N TYR A 70 3.97 25.89 -10.03
CA TYR A 70 3.42 24.54 -9.97
C TYR A 70 4.50 23.48 -9.71
N LEU A 71 5.71 23.69 -10.21
CA LEU A 71 6.84 22.81 -9.91
C LEU A 71 7.20 22.82 -8.42
N TYR A 72 7.22 24.01 -7.79
CA TYR A 72 7.38 24.14 -6.35
C TYR A 72 6.29 23.40 -5.56
N LEU A 73 5.02 23.53 -6.00
CA LEU A 73 3.91 22.81 -5.37
C LEU A 73 4.02 21.30 -5.58
N ALA A 74 4.53 20.83 -6.72
CA ALA A 74 4.82 19.41 -6.96
C ALA A 74 5.91 18.87 -6.03
N GLN A 75 7.00 19.63 -5.84
CA GLN A 75 8.08 19.27 -4.91
C GLN A 75 7.56 19.25 -3.47
N THR A 76 6.71 20.21 -3.10
CA THR A 76 6.08 20.23 -1.78
C THR A 76 5.13 19.05 -1.59
N ALA A 77 4.32 18.73 -2.60
CA ALA A 77 3.46 17.54 -2.59
C ALA A 77 4.27 16.26 -2.40
N LYS A 78 5.37 16.09 -3.13
CA LYS A 78 6.27 14.92 -2.99
C LYS A 78 6.86 14.81 -1.58
N LYS A 79 7.09 15.95 -0.91
CA LYS A 79 7.57 16.00 0.47
C LYS A 79 6.51 15.59 1.49
N ILE A 80 5.26 16.02 1.30
CA ILE A 80 4.13 15.66 2.18
C ILE A 80 3.69 14.20 1.95
N TYR A 81 3.55 13.83 0.67
CA TYR A 81 2.99 12.58 0.19
C TYR A 81 4.10 11.71 -0.43
N ASN A 82 5.08 11.32 0.40
CA ASN A 82 6.27 10.57 -0.05
C ASN A 82 6.02 9.09 -0.36
N SER A 83 4.77 8.65 -0.36
CA SER A 83 4.36 7.27 -0.62
C SER A 83 4.03 7.08 -2.09
N PHE A 84 4.46 5.95 -2.68
CA PHE A 84 4.19 5.62 -4.09
C PHE A 84 2.69 5.70 -4.45
N TYR A 85 1.83 5.39 -3.49
CA TYR A 85 0.36 5.36 -3.67
C TYR A 85 -0.26 6.75 -3.85
N ASN A 86 0.44 7.80 -3.42
CA ASN A 86 -0.03 9.18 -3.51
C ASN A 86 0.73 9.98 -4.58
N ASN A 87 1.50 9.30 -5.44
CA ASN A 87 2.31 9.94 -6.47
C ASN A 87 1.48 10.71 -7.51
N HIS A 88 0.20 10.37 -7.70
CA HIS A 88 -0.68 11.14 -8.59
C HIS A 88 -0.85 12.59 -8.14
N ILE A 89 -0.72 12.89 -6.84
CA ILE A 89 -0.79 14.26 -6.30
C ILE A 89 0.35 15.13 -6.86
N PRO A 90 1.64 14.85 -6.60
CA PRO A 90 2.74 15.62 -7.19
C PRO A 90 2.79 15.53 -8.71
N ILE A 91 2.41 14.38 -9.31
CA ILE A 91 2.34 14.23 -10.78
C ILE A 91 1.38 15.25 -11.40
N GLY A 92 0.21 15.49 -10.79
CA GLY A 92 -0.74 16.48 -11.28
C GLY A 92 -0.17 17.89 -11.33
N PHE A 93 0.50 18.30 -10.25
CA PHE A 93 1.19 19.59 -10.22
C PHE A 93 2.31 19.67 -11.27
N CYS A 94 3.09 18.60 -11.47
CA CYS A 94 4.09 18.55 -12.54
C CYS A 94 3.48 18.67 -13.94
N ARG A 95 2.35 18.00 -14.20
CA ARG A 95 1.62 18.13 -15.47
C ARG A 95 1.11 19.54 -15.69
N GLU A 96 0.57 20.20 -14.65
CA GLU A 96 0.15 21.59 -14.76
C GLU A 96 1.36 22.53 -14.98
N ALA A 97 2.51 22.25 -14.35
CA ALA A 97 3.75 22.99 -14.58
C ALA A 97 4.20 22.88 -16.05
N VAL A 98 4.23 21.65 -16.60
CA VAL A 98 4.56 21.40 -18.01
C VAL A 98 3.54 22.05 -18.95
N LYS A 99 2.25 22.02 -18.62
CA LYS A 99 1.20 22.67 -19.41
C LYS A 99 1.34 24.20 -19.45
N MET A 100 1.76 24.82 -18.34
CA MET A 100 1.99 26.27 -18.27
C MET A 100 3.23 26.69 -19.06
N ASN A 101 4.28 25.87 -19.05
CA ASN A 101 5.47 26.08 -19.88
C ASN A 101 6.03 24.73 -20.37
N PRO A 102 5.70 24.32 -21.61
CA PRO A 102 6.21 23.07 -22.16
C PRO A 102 7.73 23.04 -22.36
N SER A 103 8.40 24.19 -22.23
CA SER A 103 9.86 24.33 -22.31
C SER A 103 10.55 24.32 -20.92
N ASN A 104 9.81 24.07 -19.83
CA ASN A 104 10.40 23.89 -18.51
C ASN A 104 10.95 22.47 -18.37
N SER A 105 12.24 22.32 -18.64
CA SER A 105 12.99 21.06 -18.57
C SER A 105 12.98 20.42 -17.19
N GLU A 106 13.09 21.21 -16.11
CA GLU A 106 13.05 20.72 -14.73
C GLU A 106 11.67 20.14 -14.39
N ALA A 107 10.58 20.76 -14.87
CA ALA A 107 9.23 20.24 -14.69
C ALA A 107 9.05 18.87 -15.38
N HIS A 108 9.56 18.72 -16.60
CA HIS A 108 9.61 17.45 -17.32
C HIS A 108 10.47 16.41 -16.60
N TRP A 109 11.64 16.80 -16.09
CA TRP A 109 12.52 15.90 -15.34
C TRP A 109 11.84 15.37 -14.08
N ILE A 110 11.27 16.28 -13.26
CA ILE A 110 10.58 15.90 -12.03
C ILE A 110 9.36 15.04 -12.34
N LEU A 111 8.58 15.37 -13.39
CA LEU A 111 7.47 14.52 -13.85
C LEU A 111 7.94 13.10 -14.14
N TYR A 112 9.05 12.94 -14.88
CA TYR A 112 9.63 11.62 -15.15
C TYR A 112 10.07 10.90 -13.87
N THR A 113 10.76 11.57 -12.95
CA THR A 113 11.26 10.91 -11.72
C THR A 113 10.15 10.32 -10.85
N ILE A 114 8.93 10.89 -10.93
CA ILE A 114 7.78 10.47 -10.10
C ILE A 114 6.86 9.53 -10.89
N SER A 115 6.58 9.83 -12.16
CA SER A 115 5.59 9.10 -12.98
C SER A 115 6.18 7.97 -13.82
N ARG A 116 7.50 7.95 -14.04
CA ARG A 116 8.17 7.14 -15.07
C ARG A 116 7.72 7.45 -16.50
N ASP A 117 7.12 8.63 -16.74
CA ASP A 117 6.78 9.07 -18.10
C ASP A 117 8.03 9.37 -18.93
N VAL A 118 8.37 8.43 -19.81
CA VAL A 118 9.56 8.53 -20.66
C VAL A 118 9.48 9.68 -21.66
N ASN A 119 8.27 10.11 -22.06
CA ASN A 119 8.15 11.27 -22.95
C ASN A 119 8.64 12.55 -22.25
N SER A 120 8.31 12.70 -20.97
CA SER A 120 8.83 13.80 -20.14
C SER A 120 10.36 13.68 -19.97
N PHE A 121 10.92 12.48 -19.79
CA PHE A 121 12.38 12.28 -19.78
C PHE A 121 13.03 12.81 -21.06
N ILE A 122 12.55 12.36 -22.22
CA ILE A 122 13.10 12.78 -23.53
C ILE A 122 12.99 14.29 -23.68
N LYS A 123 11.85 14.87 -23.27
CA LYS A 123 11.61 16.30 -23.41
C LYS A 123 12.53 17.13 -22.52
N ALA A 124 12.76 16.70 -21.28
CA ALA A 124 13.71 17.35 -20.38
C ALA A 124 15.12 17.39 -20.99
N ILE A 125 15.60 16.23 -21.47
CA ILE A 125 16.93 16.09 -22.08
C ILE A 125 17.03 16.93 -23.37
N GLU A 126 15.99 16.92 -24.22
CA GLU A 126 15.94 17.72 -25.44
C GLU A 126 16.07 19.22 -25.15
N LEU A 127 15.33 19.72 -24.17
CA LEU A 127 15.29 21.14 -23.83
C LEU A 127 16.64 21.64 -23.33
N GLU A 128 17.29 20.91 -22.42
CA GLU A 128 18.63 21.23 -21.94
C GLU A 128 19.68 21.13 -23.05
N TYR A 129 19.54 20.16 -23.94
CA TYR A 129 20.49 19.95 -25.03
C TYR A 129 20.47 21.13 -26.02
N ARG A 130 19.28 21.65 -26.32
CA ARG A 130 19.09 22.81 -27.22
C ARG A 130 19.75 24.08 -26.71
N ILE A 131 19.89 24.24 -25.39
CA ILE A 131 20.55 25.39 -24.76
C ILE A 131 22.00 25.10 -24.36
N GLU A 132 22.55 23.97 -24.83
CA GLU A 132 23.92 23.54 -24.54
C GLU A 132 24.24 23.32 -23.05
N ASN A 133 23.23 23.00 -22.22
CA ASN A 133 23.41 22.74 -20.80
C ASN A 133 23.75 21.26 -20.53
N TYR A 134 24.93 20.85 -21.00
CA TYR A 134 25.40 19.47 -20.91
C TYR A 134 25.66 19.01 -19.47
N GLU A 135 25.97 19.93 -18.56
CA GLU A 135 26.19 19.65 -17.14
C GLU A 135 24.91 19.15 -16.48
N GLN A 136 23.77 19.82 -16.71
CA GLN A 136 22.48 19.41 -16.16
C GLN A 136 22.02 18.05 -16.70
N ILE A 137 22.21 17.81 -17.99
CA ILE A 137 21.93 16.50 -18.61
C ILE A 137 22.78 15.42 -17.95
N SER A 138 24.08 15.67 -17.77
CA SER A 138 24.99 14.71 -17.13
C SER A 138 24.60 14.47 -15.68
N ALA A 139 24.23 15.51 -14.93
CA ALA A 139 23.75 15.37 -13.56
C ALA A 139 22.52 14.45 -13.50
N TRP A 140 21.52 14.71 -14.35
CA TRP A 140 20.29 13.92 -14.44
C TRP A 140 20.52 12.46 -14.86
N LEU A 141 21.36 12.21 -15.86
CA LEU A 141 21.68 10.84 -16.30
C LEU A 141 22.50 10.05 -15.28
N ASN A 142 23.22 10.73 -14.37
CA ASN A 142 24.06 10.10 -13.36
C ASN A 142 23.45 10.16 -11.94
N GLU A 143 22.32 10.83 -11.73
CA GLU A 143 21.57 10.74 -10.49
C GLU A 143 21.25 9.27 -10.18
N HIS A 144 21.22 8.89 -8.91
CA HIS A 144 20.99 7.50 -8.48
C HIS A 144 19.54 7.00 -8.70
N TYR A 145 18.88 7.44 -9.77
CA TYR A 145 17.60 6.91 -10.24
C TYR A 145 17.85 5.71 -11.15
N ARG A 146 17.38 4.51 -10.74
CA ARG A 146 17.40 3.34 -11.63
C ARG A 146 16.40 3.55 -12.77
N HIS A 147 16.91 3.70 -13.98
CA HIS A 147 16.12 3.60 -15.20
C HIS A 147 15.77 2.13 -15.44
N HIS A 148 14.63 1.83 -16.07
CA HIS A 148 14.25 0.47 -16.43
C HIS A 148 14.00 0.39 -17.92
N TYR A 149 14.68 -0.53 -18.63
CA TYR A 149 14.53 -0.69 -20.07
C TYR A 149 13.06 -0.82 -20.52
N ASN A 150 12.24 -1.52 -19.73
CA ASN A 150 10.82 -1.73 -20.02
C ASN A 150 10.03 -0.41 -20.13
N ASP A 151 10.40 0.63 -19.38
CA ASP A 151 9.74 1.93 -19.46
C ASP A 151 10.01 2.59 -20.83
N PHE A 152 11.18 2.35 -21.40
CA PHE A 152 11.67 2.93 -22.66
C PHE A 152 11.39 2.05 -23.89
N SER A 153 11.00 0.79 -23.70
CA SER A 153 10.80 -0.20 -24.78
C SER A 153 9.79 0.21 -25.87
N ARG A 154 8.92 1.19 -25.58
CA ARG A 154 7.87 1.67 -26.51
C ARG A 154 8.26 2.92 -27.30
N LEU A 155 9.48 3.41 -27.16
CA LEU A 155 9.92 4.59 -27.89
C LEU A 155 10.03 4.34 -29.39
N THR A 156 9.76 5.38 -30.18
CA THR A 156 9.85 5.29 -31.65
C THR A 156 11.30 5.26 -32.11
N HIS A 157 11.53 4.78 -33.33
CA HIS A 157 12.85 4.77 -33.96
C HIS A 157 13.47 6.19 -34.04
N GLU A 158 12.68 7.21 -34.38
CA GLU A 158 13.16 8.61 -34.42
C GLU A 158 13.61 9.09 -33.04
N THR A 159 12.85 8.73 -32.01
CA THR A 159 13.15 9.08 -30.62
C THR A 159 14.45 8.43 -30.14
N TRP A 160 14.66 7.15 -30.45
CA TRP A 160 15.91 6.48 -30.14
C TRP A 160 17.10 7.09 -30.88
N PHE A 161 16.93 7.45 -32.16
CA PHE A 161 17.98 8.09 -32.96
C PHE A 161 18.42 9.40 -32.31
N PHE A 162 17.44 10.19 -31.87
CA PHE A 162 17.66 11.45 -31.16
C PHE A 162 18.39 11.25 -29.84
N LEU A 163 17.91 10.34 -28.97
CA LEU A 163 18.56 10.04 -27.68
C LEU A 163 20.01 9.59 -27.88
N ARG A 164 20.25 8.69 -28.83
CA ARG A 164 21.61 8.26 -29.19
C ARG A 164 22.50 9.43 -29.59
N SER A 165 22.01 10.34 -30.46
CA SER A 165 22.80 11.50 -30.90
C SER A 165 23.20 12.42 -29.73
N ILE A 166 22.33 12.58 -28.73
CA ILE A 166 22.64 13.34 -27.51
C ILE A 166 23.68 12.59 -26.67
N LEU A 167 23.43 11.31 -26.38
CA LEU A 167 24.27 10.50 -25.50
C LEU A 167 25.69 10.27 -26.05
N GLN A 168 25.91 10.45 -27.36
CA GLN A 168 27.24 10.41 -27.99
C GLN A 168 27.99 11.75 -27.98
N ASN A 169 27.37 12.84 -27.52
CA ASN A 169 28.03 14.14 -27.44
C ASN A 169 29.13 14.08 -26.36
N SER A 170 30.37 14.37 -26.74
CA SER A 170 31.54 14.26 -25.85
C SER A 170 31.51 15.16 -24.61
N LYS A 171 30.57 16.12 -24.55
CA LYS A 171 30.36 17.01 -23.39
C LYS A 171 29.38 16.44 -22.37
N ILE A 172 28.69 15.33 -22.67
CA ILE A 172 27.73 14.67 -21.78
C ILE A 172 28.37 13.44 -21.18
N GLU A 173 28.38 13.36 -19.86
CA GLU A 173 28.86 12.21 -19.10
C GLU A 173 27.68 11.31 -18.72
N THR A 174 27.74 10.01 -19.06
CA THR A 174 26.66 9.05 -18.81
C THR A 174 27.21 7.63 -18.66
N ASN A 175 26.48 6.77 -17.95
CA ASN A 175 26.88 5.39 -17.65
C ASN A 175 26.69 4.39 -18.83
N ASN A 176 26.55 4.88 -20.07
CA ASN A 176 26.28 4.13 -21.32
C ASN A 176 25.00 3.27 -21.35
N GLU A 177 24.25 3.15 -20.25
CA GLU A 177 23.09 2.26 -20.13
C GLU A 177 21.99 2.60 -21.15
N ILE A 178 21.52 3.85 -21.15
CA ILE A 178 20.49 4.32 -22.10
C ILE A 178 21.03 4.33 -23.55
N LEU A 179 22.34 4.49 -23.74
CA LEU A 179 22.95 4.48 -25.07
C LEU A 179 22.97 3.06 -25.67
N ILE A 180 23.17 2.03 -24.84
CA ILE A 180 23.01 0.63 -25.25
C ILE A 180 21.56 0.37 -25.67
N TRP A 181 20.59 0.88 -24.90
CA TRP A 181 19.18 0.75 -25.25
C TRP A 181 18.88 1.42 -26.59
N ALA A 182 19.46 2.60 -26.83
CA ALA A 182 19.26 3.32 -28.08
C ALA A 182 19.85 2.56 -29.27
N PHE A 183 21.07 2.04 -29.17
CA PHE A 183 21.64 1.23 -30.25
C PHE A 183 20.86 -0.06 -30.49
N PHE A 184 20.35 -0.71 -29.44
CA PHE A 184 19.53 -1.91 -29.57
C PHE A 184 18.23 -1.64 -30.33
N ASN A 185 17.49 -0.60 -29.95
CA ASN A 185 16.20 -0.30 -30.58
C ASN A 185 16.31 0.33 -31.98
N LEU A 186 17.50 0.84 -32.35
CA LEU A 186 17.80 1.34 -33.70
C LEU A 186 18.32 0.25 -34.64
N ASP A 187 18.42 -1.00 -34.17
CA ASP A 187 19.04 -2.09 -34.91
C ASP A 187 20.50 -1.77 -35.32
N GLU A 188 21.20 -0.94 -34.53
CA GLU A 188 22.60 -0.57 -34.74
C GLU A 188 23.51 -1.59 -34.07
N VAL A 189 23.41 -2.83 -34.55
CA VAL A 189 23.99 -4.01 -33.92
C VAL A 189 25.48 -3.84 -33.59
N GLU A 190 26.31 -3.38 -34.54
CA GLU A 190 27.76 -3.20 -34.29
C GLU A 190 28.06 -2.19 -33.18
N SER A 191 27.35 -1.06 -33.16
CA SER A 191 27.53 -0.02 -32.15
C SER A 191 27.01 -0.48 -30.78
N CYS A 192 25.87 -1.18 -30.77
CA CYS A 192 25.32 -1.80 -29.59
C CYS A 192 26.32 -2.81 -29.00
N LEU A 193 26.84 -3.71 -29.82
CA LEU A 193 27.76 -4.77 -29.38
C LEU A 193 29.07 -4.21 -28.85
N ARG A 194 29.62 -3.13 -29.43
CA ARG A 194 30.79 -2.44 -28.87
C ARG A 194 30.54 -1.97 -27.44
N LEU A 195 29.40 -1.33 -27.18
CA LEU A 195 29.07 -0.88 -25.83
C LEU A 195 28.68 -2.02 -24.90
N VAL A 196 28.04 -3.07 -25.41
CA VAL A 196 27.76 -4.30 -24.67
C VAL A 196 29.09 -4.92 -24.22
N ASP A 197 30.09 -4.99 -25.10
CA ASP A 197 31.44 -5.51 -24.81
C ASP A 197 32.14 -4.69 -23.71
N ASP A 198 32.03 -3.37 -23.75
CA ASP A 198 32.59 -2.46 -22.75
C ASP A 198 31.76 -2.43 -21.44
N SER A 199 30.51 -2.86 -21.51
CA SER A 199 29.60 -2.88 -20.36
C SER A 199 29.76 -4.13 -19.53
N LYS A 200 29.68 -3.94 -18.22
CA LYS A 200 29.76 -5.03 -17.26
C LYS A 200 28.48 -5.88 -17.27
N HIS A 201 27.33 -5.23 -17.39
CA HIS A 201 26.02 -5.86 -17.43
C HIS A 201 25.11 -5.11 -18.41
N VAL A 202 24.16 -5.82 -19.01
CA VAL A 202 23.22 -5.29 -19.98
C VAL A 202 21.84 -5.89 -19.70
N ASP A 203 20.78 -5.12 -19.94
CA ASP A 203 19.40 -5.57 -19.74
C ASP A 203 19.09 -6.90 -20.43
N PHE A 204 18.34 -7.73 -19.72
CA PHE A 204 18.01 -9.10 -20.15
C PHE A 204 17.33 -9.16 -21.52
N GLU A 205 16.37 -8.27 -21.78
CA GLU A 205 15.62 -8.27 -23.05
C GLU A 205 16.53 -8.06 -24.27
N ILE A 206 17.56 -7.21 -24.13
CA ILE A 206 18.56 -6.94 -25.17
C ILE A 206 19.39 -8.18 -25.46
N ILE A 207 19.93 -8.78 -24.40
CA ILE A 207 20.79 -9.96 -24.50
C ILE A 207 20.02 -11.17 -25.01
N LYS A 208 18.79 -11.41 -24.52
CA LYS A 208 17.93 -12.49 -25.01
C LYS A 208 17.63 -12.33 -26.49
N THR A 209 17.25 -11.14 -26.93
CA THR A 209 16.93 -10.87 -28.33
C THR A 209 18.13 -11.13 -29.25
N TYR A 210 19.33 -10.65 -28.91
CA TYR A 210 20.51 -10.91 -29.74
C TYR A 210 20.97 -12.37 -29.73
N TYR A 211 20.76 -13.07 -28.62
CA TYR A 211 21.06 -14.50 -28.52
C TYR A 211 20.11 -15.33 -29.40
N ASP A 212 18.81 -15.10 -29.29
CA ASP A 212 17.78 -15.82 -30.05
C ASP A 212 17.94 -15.60 -31.57
N ASN A 213 18.45 -14.44 -31.98
CA ASN A 213 18.76 -14.10 -33.37
C ASN A 213 20.17 -14.55 -33.85
N ASN A 214 20.93 -15.29 -33.03
CA ASN A 214 22.30 -15.73 -33.33
C ASN A 214 23.32 -14.60 -33.62
N LEU A 215 23.03 -13.36 -33.20
CA LEU A 215 23.93 -12.21 -33.34
C LEU A 215 25.04 -12.22 -32.29
N ILE A 216 24.73 -12.80 -31.13
CA ILE A 216 25.71 -13.15 -30.11
C ILE A 216 25.63 -14.65 -29.85
N ASN A 217 26.77 -15.27 -29.57
CA ASN A 217 26.79 -16.66 -29.18
C ASN A 217 26.35 -16.83 -27.72
N LYS A 218 25.99 -18.07 -27.35
CA LYS A 218 25.61 -18.45 -25.98
C LYS A 218 26.59 -17.95 -24.93
N LYS A 219 27.89 -17.99 -25.23
CA LYS A 219 28.95 -17.58 -24.28
C LYS A 219 28.88 -16.08 -23.99
N LEU A 220 28.74 -15.25 -25.01
CA LEU A 220 28.66 -13.80 -24.87
C LEU A 220 27.35 -13.37 -24.22
N ALA A 221 26.22 -14.00 -24.56
CA ALA A 221 24.94 -13.74 -23.90
C ALA A 221 25.02 -13.96 -22.39
N ILE A 222 25.57 -15.09 -21.97
CA ILE A 222 25.76 -15.43 -20.56
C ILE A 222 26.71 -14.46 -19.84
N GLU A 223 27.73 -13.95 -20.53
CA GLU A 223 28.71 -13.03 -19.94
C GLU A 223 28.14 -11.65 -19.59
N LYS A 224 27.13 -11.20 -20.34
CA LYS A 224 26.59 -9.84 -20.25
C LYS A 224 25.33 -9.72 -19.41
N LEU A 225 24.66 -10.85 -19.14
CA LEU A 225 23.59 -10.90 -18.16
C LEU A 225 24.14 -10.78 -16.74
N TYR A 226 23.30 -10.34 -15.82
CA TYR A 226 23.54 -10.70 -14.44
C TYR A 226 23.32 -12.21 -14.27
N TYR A 227 24.14 -12.85 -13.44
CA TYR A 227 24.13 -14.31 -13.32
C TYR A 227 22.76 -14.90 -12.95
N TRP A 228 21.92 -14.15 -12.20
CA TRP A 228 20.57 -14.58 -11.82
C TRP A 228 19.56 -14.55 -12.99
N GLU A 229 19.91 -13.94 -14.12
CA GLU A 229 19.07 -13.86 -15.31
C GLU A 229 19.31 -15.02 -16.28
N ILE A 230 20.39 -15.80 -16.10
CA ILE A 230 20.72 -17.00 -16.92
C ILE A 230 19.61 -18.05 -16.85
N ASP A 231 18.95 -18.19 -15.69
CA ASP A 231 17.81 -19.11 -15.49
C ASP A 231 16.68 -18.86 -16.50
N LYS A 232 16.45 -17.59 -16.86
CA LYS A 232 15.42 -17.20 -17.82
C LYS A 232 15.82 -17.48 -19.28
N LEU A 233 17.13 -17.64 -19.55
CA LEU A 233 17.65 -17.86 -20.91
C LEU A 233 17.67 -19.36 -21.30
N LEU A 234 17.82 -20.27 -20.33
CA LEU A 234 18.04 -21.71 -20.56
C LEU A 234 16.87 -22.61 -20.08
N GLU A 235 15.70 -22.02 -19.88
CA GLU A 235 14.51 -22.60 -19.27
C GLU A 235 14.20 -24.05 -19.70
N GLY A 236 13.92 -24.95 -18.73
CA GLY A 236 13.56 -26.35 -18.97
C GLY A 236 14.73 -27.33 -19.14
N ASP A 237 15.95 -26.83 -19.32
CA ASP A 237 17.17 -27.64 -19.37
C ASP A 237 17.97 -27.53 -18.07
N ASP A 238 17.45 -28.17 -17.00
CA ASP A 238 18.03 -28.16 -15.66
C ASP A 238 19.50 -28.63 -15.63
N LYS A 239 19.94 -29.39 -16.65
CA LYS A 239 21.33 -29.85 -16.80
C LYS A 239 22.25 -28.76 -17.35
N ASN A 240 21.85 -28.05 -18.40
CA ASN A 240 22.66 -26.95 -18.95
C ASN A 240 22.62 -25.67 -18.09
N ILE A 241 21.52 -25.38 -17.39
CA ILE A 241 21.45 -24.30 -16.39
C ILE A 241 22.49 -24.49 -15.28
N TYR A 242 22.56 -25.71 -14.74
CA TYR A 242 23.52 -26.07 -13.70
C TYR A 242 24.98 -25.91 -14.17
N ILE A 243 25.30 -26.20 -15.45
CA ILE A 243 26.65 -26.05 -16.01
C ILE A 243 27.10 -24.57 -16.07
N GLU A 244 26.23 -23.62 -16.39
CA GLU A 244 26.62 -22.20 -16.55
C GLU A 244 26.77 -21.48 -15.19
N TYR A 245 25.97 -21.82 -14.17
CA TYR A 245 26.16 -21.33 -12.78
C TYR A 245 27.49 -21.79 -12.18
N VAL A 246 27.96 -22.97 -12.58
CA VAL A 246 29.28 -23.50 -12.18
C VAL A 246 30.44 -22.76 -12.87
N LYS A 247 30.25 -22.24 -14.10
CA LYS A 247 31.28 -21.42 -14.76
C LYS A 247 31.39 -20.03 -14.14
N GLU A 248 30.28 -19.42 -13.76
CA GLU A 248 30.26 -18.09 -13.16
C GLU A 248 30.89 -18.06 -11.75
N ALA A 249 30.65 -19.12 -10.95
CA ALA A 249 31.23 -19.28 -9.62
C ALA A 249 32.78 -19.33 -9.62
N LYS A 250 33.39 -19.54 -10.79
CA LYS A 250 34.86 -19.62 -10.99
C LYS A 250 35.52 -18.28 -11.32
N LYS A 251 34.77 -17.21 -11.61
CA LYS A 251 35.33 -15.88 -11.93
C LYS A 251 35.83 -15.10 -10.70
N ASN A 252 36.03 -15.77 -9.56
CA ASN A 252 36.58 -15.24 -8.29
C ASN A 252 35.84 -14.04 -7.69
N LYS A 253 34.57 -13.84 -8.03
CA LYS A 253 33.63 -13.06 -7.22
C LYS A 253 32.71 -14.06 -6.53
N SER A 254 32.38 -13.86 -5.25
CA SER A 254 31.68 -14.82 -4.38
C SER A 254 30.21 -15.18 -4.76
N ASN A 255 29.88 -15.22 -6.06
CA ASN A 255 28.57 -15.52 -6.63
C ASN A 255 28.69 -16.37 -7.93
N PRO A 256 27.72 -17.27 -8.22
CA PRO A 256 26.60 -17.67 -7.36
C PRO A 256 27.07 -18.53 -6.18
N THR A 257 26.23 -18.64 -5.17
CA THR A 257 26.54 -19.36 -3.92
C THR A 257 26.49 -20.89 -4.12
N HIS A 258 27.34 -21.67 -3.44
CA HIS A 258 27.16 -23.14 -3.27
C HIS A 258 25.73 -23.58 -2.88
N ALA A 259 25.02 -22.69 -2.21
CA ALA A 259 23.70 -22.83 -1.71
C ALA A 259 22.70 -22.90 -2.90
N VAL A 260 22.85 -21.97 -3.85
CA VAL A 260 22.17 -22.01 -5.15
C VAL A 260 22.59 -23.25 -5.96
N LEU A 261 23.87 -23.63 -5.92
CA LEU A 261 24.34 -24.87 -6.57
C LEU A 261 23.67 -26.15 -6.00
N ILE A 262 23.49 -26.27 -4.67
CA ILE A 262 22.79 -27.42 -4.01
C ILE A 262 21.32 -27.51 -4.43
N GLN A 263 20.63 -26.37 -4.52
CA GLN A 263 19.23 -26.33 -4.94
C GLN A 263 19.04 -26.79 -6.40
N LYS A 264 19.97 -26.42 -7.30
CA LYS A 264 19.95 -26.84 -8.71
C LYS A 264 20.29 -28.34 -8.86
N ALA A 265 21.20 -28.88 -8.03
CA ALA A 265 21.57 -30.30 -8.01
C ALA A 265 20.44 -31.24 -7.52
N PHE A 266 19.69 -30.86 -6.48
CA PHE A 266 18.53 -31.62 -5.99
C PHE A 266 17.43 -31.78 -7.06
N LYS A 267 17.20 -30.76 -7.92
CA LYS A 267 16.24 -30.81 -9.05
C LYS A 267 16.69 -31.72 -10.20
N ALA A 268 18.00 -31.79 -10.49
CA ALA A 268 18.59 -32.72 -11.45
C ALA A 268 18.73 -34.19 -10.93
N LYS A 269 18.32 -34.48 -9.67
CA LYS A 269 18.32 -35.79 -8.95
C LYS A 269 19.69 -36.40 -8.60
N VAL A 270 20.66 -35.58 -8.21
CA VAL A 270 22.02 -36.05 -7.86
C VAL A 270 22.28 -35.81 -6.34
N TYR A 271 21.76 -36.66 -5.43
CA TYR A 271 21.80 -36.46 -3.95
C TYR A 271 23.19 -36.64 -3.30
N GLU A 272 24.11 -37.29 -4.00
CA GLU A 272 25.51 -37.50 -3.58
C GLU A 272 26.34 -36.20 -3.67
N ASP A 273 26.10 -35.36 -4.68
CA ASP A 273 26.73 -34.04 -4.83
C ASP A 273 26.29 -33.05 -3.72
N ILE A 274 25.11 -33.26 -3.10
CA ILE A 274 24.54 -32.42 -2.02
C ILE A 274 25.32 -32.59 -0.72
N GLU A 275 25.76 -33.81 -0.37
CA GLU A 275 26.63 -34.03 0.79
C GLU A 275 28.01 -33.39 0.61
N HIS A 276 28.59 -33.48 -0.60
CA HIS A 276 29.90 -32.93 -0.91
C HIS A 276 29.88 -31.40 -0.84
N TYR A 277 28.92 -30.75 -1.51
CA TYR A 277 28.75 -29.31 -1.44
C TYR A 277 28.33 -28.84 -0.05
N TYR A 278 27.45 -29.53 0.70
CA TYR A 278 27.04 -29.16 2.08
C TYR A 278 28.19 -29.26 3.08
N LYS A 279 29.12 -30.21 2.89
CA LYS A 279 30.28 -30.43 3.78
C LYS A 279 31.50 -29.60 3.40
N GLU A 280 31.78 -29.32 2.12
CA GLU A 280 32.82 -28.35 1.71
C GLU A 280 32.47 -26.96 2.22
N VAL A 281 31.23 -26.54 1.98
CA VAL A 281 30.59 -25.39 2.61
C VAL A 281 30.81 -25.38 4.12
N LYS A 282 30.40 -26.42 4.86
CA LYS A 282 30.53 -26.48 6.33
C LYS A 282 32.00 -26.43 6.82
N LYS A 283 32.99 -26.64 5.95
CA LYS A 283 34.44 -26.67 6.25
C LYS A 283 35.22 -25.44 5.80
N SER A 284 34.97 -24.91 4.60
CA SER A 284 35.65 -23.72 4.08
C SER A 284 35.01 -22.43 4.57
N ASP A 285 33.70 -22.49 4.89
CA ASP A 285 32.89 -21.36 5.29
C ASP A 285 31.67 -21.88 6.08
N SER A 286 31.83 -22.11 7.39
CA SER A 286 30.83 -22.74 8.31
C SER A 286 29.43 -22.11 8.26
N PHE A 287 29.30 -20.99 7.57
CA PHE A 287 28.12 -20.16 7.34
C PHE A 287 27.23 -20.57 6.15
N PHE A 288 27.60 -21.57 5.36
CA PHE A 288 27.06 -21.68 4.00
C PHE A 288 25.96 -22.75 3.77
N ILE A 289 25.47 -23.37 4.84
CA ILE A 289 24.43 -24.40 4.74
C ILE A 289 23.10 -23.78 4.23
N HIS A 290 22.60 -24.14 3.03
CA HIS A 290 21.35 -23.57 2.50
C HIS A 290 20.11 -24.22 3.06
N ARG A 291 19.06 -23.41 3.25
CA ARG A 291 18.02 -23.70 4.20
C ARG A 291 17.20 -24.95 3.85
N SER A 292 16.69 -25.05 2.64
CA SER A 292 16.14 -26.31 2.11
C SER A 292 17.17 -27.42 2.09
N SER A 293 18.45 -27.12 1.86
CA SER A 293 19.51 -28.13 1.80
C SER A 293 19.69 -28.84 3.10
N GLY A 294 19.58 -28.11 4.21
CA GLY A 294 19.58 -28.76 5.47
C GLY A 294 18.21 -29.29 5.81
N LEU A 295 17.08 -28.65 5.50
CA LEU A 295 15.81 -29.33 5.12
C LEU A 295 15.89 -30.77 4.71
N TYR A 296 16.52 -30.92 3.58
CA TYR A 296 16.79 -32.16 2.93
C TYR A 296 17.91 -32.91 3.68
N PHE A 297 18.70 -32.28 4.54
CA PHE A 297 19.62 -32.85 5.53
C PHE A 297 18.94 -33.37 6.82
N LEU A 298 18.30 -32.61 7.74
CA LEU A 298 17.57 -33.20 8.89
C LEU A 298 16.23 -33.88 8.56
N LEU A 299 15.62 -33.72 7.38
CA LEU A 299 14.59 -34.65 6.90
C LEU A 299 15.26 -35.92 6.40
N ALA A 300 16.42 -35.85 5.72
CA ALA A 300 17.24 -37.05 5.49
C ALA A 300 17.79 -37.66 6.81
N GLN A 301 18.10 -36.90 7.87
CA GLN A 301 18.51 -37.42 9.20
C GLN A 301 17.32 -38.04 9.97
N LEU A 302 16.11 -37.44 9.87
CA LEU A 302 14.85 -38.00 10.37
C LEU A 302 14.45 -39.30 9.65
N GLU A 303 14.59 -39.41 8.32
CA GLU A 303 14.35 -40.64 7.51
C GLU A 303 15.41 -41.74 7.71
N LEU A 304 16.62 -41.37 8.16
CA LEU A 304 17.71 -42.28 8.51
C LEU A 304 17.74 -42.66 10.02
N GLY A 305 16.84 -42.13 10.89
CA GLY A 305 16.64 -42.54 12.30
C GLY A 305 17.59 -41.96 13.37
N GLN A 306 18.13 -40.75 13.19
CA GLN A 306 19.22 -40.16 14.00
C GLN A 306 18.76 -39.08 15.00
N THR A 307 19.52 -38.82 16.09
CA THR A 307 19.34 -37.63 16.94
C THR A 307 19.45 -36.37 16.09
N LEU A 308 18.43 -35.50 16.12
CA LEU A 308 18.45 -34.26 15.36
C LEU A 308 19.68 -33.47 15.79
N ASP A 309 20.52 -33.14 14.82
CA ASP A 309 21.63 -32.24 15.06
C ASP A 309 21.00 -30.94 15.59
N GLU A 310 21.22 -30.59 16.87
CA GLU A 310 20.58 -29.43 17.51
C GLU A 310 20.95 -28.14 16.80
N ASN A 311 22.16 -28.08 16.22
CA ASN A 311 22.61 -27.01 15.33
C ASN A 311 21.79 -26.97 14.04
N GLU A 312 21.15 -28.08 13.75
CA GLU A 312 20.49 -28.34 12.53
C GLU A 312 18.92 -28.36 12.72
N VAL A 313 18.35 -28.62 13.89
CA VAL A 313 16.96 -28.22 14.22
C VAL A 313 16.82 -26.71 14.21
N ASP A 314 17.89 -26.05 14.63
CA ASP A 314 18.17 -24.65 14.42
C ASP A 314 18.12 -24.29 12.96
N PHE A 315 18.85 -25.09 12.21
CA PHE A 315 18.82 -25.02 10.79
C PHE A 315 17.38 -25.18 10.33
N PHE A 316 16.58 -26.09 10.88
CA PHE A 316 15.25 -26.35 10.38
C PHE A 316 14.35 -25.25 10.69
N HIS A 317 14.37 -24.76 11.93
CA HIS A 317 13.82 -23.49 12.32
C HIS A 317 14.09 -22.38 11.30
N ARG A 318 15.31 -22.38 10.83
CA ARG A 318 15.74 -21.41 9.84
C ARG A 318 15.21 -21.74 8.47
N ASN A 319 14.90 -22.99 8.16
CA ASN A 319 14.58 -23.43 6.83
C ASN A 319 13.09 -23.52 6.46
N PHE A 320 12.24 -22.75 7.08
CA PHE A 320 10.83 -23.14 7.17
C PHE A 320 10.04 -23.38 5.90
N ASP A 321 9.99 -22.37 5.08
CA ASP A 321 9.21 -22.33 3.85
C ASP A 321 9.90 -23.12 2.74
N SER A 322 11.15 -23.45 3.03
CA SER A 322 11.99 -24.22 2.15
C SER A 322 11.77 -25.72 2.33
N LEU A 323 10.74 -26.08 3.08
CA LEU A 323 10.23 -27.45 3.24
C LEU A 323 9.14 -27.86 2.25
N ASP A 324 8.88 -29.16 2.12
CA ASP A 324 7.65 -29.70 1.49
C ASP A 324 6.40 -29.42 2.34
N ASP A 325 5.18 -29.70 1.86
CA ASP A 325 3.93 -29.29 2.52
C ASP A 325 3.71 -29.84 3.94
N GLU A 326 4.23 -31.02 4.22
CA GLU A 326 4.09 -31.74 5.48
C GLU A 326 5.18 -31.34 6.46
N SER A 327 6.41 -31.26 5.96
CA SER A 327 7.53 -30.73 6.71
C SER A 327 7.27 -29.25 7.02
N LYS A 328 6.67 -28.50 6.11
CA LYS A 328 6.15 -27.15 6.38
C LYS A 328 5.11 -27.19 7.49
N LEU A 329 4.16 -28.11 7.51
CA LEU A 329 3.19 -28.11 8.62
C LEU A 329 3.87 -28.38 9.98
N LEU A 330 4.72 -29.41 10.02
CA LEU A 330 5.46 -29.84 11.21
C LEU A 330 6.42 -28.77 11.70
N TYR A 331 7.08 -28.14 10.74
CA TYR A 331 8.03 -27.12 11.04
C TYR A 331 7.31 -25.78 11.33
N GLN A 332 6.04 -25.55 10.90
CA GLN A 332 5.25 -24.38 11.26
C GLN A 332 4.89 -24.48 12.74
N VAL A 333 4.53 -25.68 13.20
CA VAL A 333 4.30 -25.98 14.62
C VAL A 333 5.59 -25.80 15.43
N LEU A 334 6.73 -26.29 14.93
CA LEU A 334 8.04 -26.07 15.55
C LEU A 334 8.36 -24.55 15.60
N LYS A 335 8.06 -23.81 14.54
CA LYS A 335 8.32 -22.37 14.39
C LYS A 335 7.40 -21.50 15.23
N PHE A 336 6.13 -21.87 15.36
CA PHE A 336 5.17 -21.20 16.22
C PHE A 336 5.66 -21.21 17.67
N LYS A 337 6.01 -22.40 18.19
CA LYS A 337 6.49 -22.56 19.56
C LYS A 337 7.81 -21.84 19.81
N LEU A 338 8.74 -21.93 18.86
CA LEU A 338 10.02 -21.21 18.94
C LEU A 338 9.86 -19.68 18.86
N ASN A 339 8.86 -19.16 18.15
CA ASN A 339 8.60 -17.72 18.10
C ASN A 339 7.96 -17.17 19.38
N LEU A 340 7.00 -17.87 19.99
CA LEU A 340 6.44 -17.42 21.27
C LEU A 340 7.51 -17.38 22.36
N GLN A 341 8.42 -18.35 22.38
CA GLN A 341 9.53 -18.38 23.32
C GLN A 341 10.44 -17.15 23.16
N LYS A 342 10.77 -16.77 21.92
CA LYS A 342 11.55 -15.55 21.61
C LYS A 342 10.88 -14.27 22.08
N VAL A 343 9.55 -14.16 21.96
CA VAL A 343 8.81 -13.00 22.49
C VAL A 343 8.92 -12.94 24.00
N LYS A 344 8.76 -14.07 24.70
CA LYS A 344 8.80 -14.14 26.17
C LYS A 344 10.18 -13.86 26.77
N GLU A 345 11.24 -14.21 26.06
CA GLU A 345 12.63 -14.00 26.50
C GLU A 345 13.14 -12.58 26.20
N THR A 346 12.38 -11.79 25.45
CA THR A 346 12.74 -10.40 25.12
C THR A 346 12.41 -9.46 26.28
N THR A 347 13.39 -8.66 26.71
CA THR A 347 13.13 -7.54 27.64
C THR A 347 12.46 -6.40 26.90
N ILE A 348 11.41 -5.80 27.46
CA ILE A 348 10.58 -4.77 26.79
C ILE A 348 11.44 -3.59 26.29
N GLU A 349 11.59 -3.48 24.97
CA GLU A 349 12.08 -2.29 24.27
C GLU A 349 10.88 -1.46 23.78
N GLY A 350 11.12 -0.19 23.43
CA GLY A 350 10.11 0.84 23.12
C GLY A 350 9.18 0.60 21.92
N PHE A 351 8.95 -0.64 21.48
CA PHE A 351 8.22 -0.99 20.26
C PHE A 351 6.87 -1.69 20.52
N PHE A 352 5.91 -1.46 19.63
CA PHE A 352 4.64 -2.18 19.58
C PHE A 352 4.86 -3.68 19.29
N LEU A 353 4.10 -4.56 19.95
CA LEU A 353 4.21 -6.02 19.80
C LEU A 353 3.94 -6.47 18.36
N GLU A 354 2.99 -5.82 17.70
CA GLU A 354 2.63 -6.07 16.29
C GLU A 354 3.79 -5.74 15.36
N ASN A 355 4.78 -4.94 15.77
CA ASN A 355 6.00 -4.70 14.99
C ASN A 355 7.06 -5.77 15.26
N PHE A 356 6.88 -6.62 16.27
CA PHE A 356 7.84 -7.64 16.63
C PHE A 356 7.70 -8.84 15.70
N ALA A 357 8.71 -9.04 14.86
CA ALA A 357 8.70 -10.05 13.81
C ALA A 357 8.38 -11.48 14.33
N PRO A 358 8.88 -11.94 15.49
CA PRO A 358 8.47 -13.23 16.07
C PRO A 358 6.97 -13.31 16.38
N TYR A 359 6.35 -12.24 16.86
CA TYR A 359 4.92 -12.21 17.18
C TYR A 359 4.05 -12.22 15.92
N GLN A 360 4.38 -11.39 14.92
CA GLN A 360 3.73 -11.42 13.60
C GLN A 360 3.85 -12.81 12.95
N ALA A 361 5.03 -13.45 13.07
CA ALA A 361 5.25 -14.80 12.57
C ALA A 361 4.35 -15.82 13.27
N ALA A 362 4.17 -15.74 14.60
CA ALA A 362 3.27 -16.62 15.34
C ALA A 362 1.79 -16.42 14.94
N GLN A 363 1.33 -15.18 14.79
CA GLN A 363 -0.02 -14.87 14.32
C GLN A 363 -0.29 -15.37 12.89
N LYS A 364 0.69 -15.23 12.00
CA LYS A 364 0.59 -15.74 10.62
C LYS A 364 0.53 -17.26 10.56
N ILE A 365 1.11 -17.97 11.53
CA ILE A 365 1.11 -19.44 11.59
C ILE A 365 -0.22 -19.97 12.10
N ILE A 366 -0.72 -19.42 13.21
CA ILE A 366 -1.93 -19.96 13.85
C ILE A 366 -3.20 -19.77 13.00
N ASN A 367 -3.23 -18.75 12.14
CA ASN A 367 -4.35 -18.47 11.25
C ASN A 367 -4.29 -19.26 9.93
N GLN A 368 -3.37 -20.21 9.77
CA GLN A 368 -3.31 -21.04 8.55
C GLN A 368 -4.42 -22.10 8.58
N PRO A 369 -5.19 -22.30 7.49
CA PRO A 369 -6.29 -23.28 7.45
C PRO A 369 -5.87 -24.67 7.95
N LYS A 370 -4.70 -25.14 7.48
CA LYS A 370 -4.14 -26.44 7.87
C LYS A 370 -3.75 -26.53 9.37
N ILE A 371 -3.50 -25.41 10.05
CA ILE A 371 -3.24 -25.34 11.50
C ILE A 371 -4.54 -25.24 12.29
N ILE A 372 -5.55 -24.53 11.77
CA ILE A 372 -6.88 -24.40 12.37
C ILE A 372 -7.59 -25.75 12.46
N GLU A 373 -7.51 -26.54 11.40
CA GLU A 373 -8.09 -27.89 11.34
C GLU A 373 -7.29 -28.93 12.16
N HIS A 374 -6.11 -28.55 12.66
CA HIS A 374 -5.23 -29.44 13.41
C HIS A 374 -5.66 -29.52 14.88
N TYR A 375 -5.56 -30.70 15.48
CA TYR A 375 -5.96 -30.96 16.87
C TYR A 375 -5.18 -30.15 17.93
N LEU A 376 -4.13 -29.41 17.54
CA LEU A 376 -3.33 -28.57 18.45
C LEU A 376 -3.82 -27.11 18.51
N TYR A 377 -4.72 -26.70 17.61
CA TYR A 377 -5.12 -25.31 17.42
C TYR A 377 -5.58 -24.60 18.70
N ASP A 378 -6.53 -25.19 19.44
CA ASP A 378 -7.15 -24.56 20.62
C ASP A 378 -6.10 -24.21 21.69
N SER A 379 -5.09 -25.07 21.88
CA SER A 379 -4.00 -24.83 22.81
C SER A 379 -3.08 -23.70 22.34
N LEU A 380 -2.74 -23.65 21.06
CA LEU A 380 -1.87 -22.62 20.50
C LEU A 380 -2.54 -21.23 20.57
N LYS A 381 -3.87 -21.17 20.44
CA LYS A 381 -4.63 -19.92 20.42
C LYS A 381 -4.66 -19.22 21.78
N GLU A 382 -4.92 -19.98 22.84
CA GLU A 382 -4.91 -19.45 24.21
C GLU A 382 -3.52 -18.92 24.60
N GLU A 383 -2.45 -19.65 24.24
CA GLU A 383 -1.07 -19.24 24.53
C GLU A 383 -0.68 -17.90 23.88
N LEU A 384 -1.16 -17.62 22.67
CA LEU A 384 -0.86 -16.37 21.94
C LEU A 384 -1.63 -15.15 22.50
N TYR A 385 -2.86 -15.35 22.98
CA TYR A 385 -3.68 -14.31 23.58
C TYR A 385 -3.07 -13.79 24.89
N GLN A 386 -2.70 -14.71 25.80
CA GLN A 386 -2.11 -14.35 27.09
C GLN A 386 -0.78 -13.61 26.93
N LEU A 387 0.02 -13.97 25.93
CA LEU A 387 1.28 -13.28 25.60
C LEU A 387 1.05 -11.79 25.26
N LYS A 388 0.02 -11.47 24.47
CA LYS A 388 -0.29 -10.10 24.05
C LYS A 388 -0.69 -9.20 25.21
N VAL A 389 -1.56 -9.71 26.09
CA VAL A 389 -2.03 -8.99 27.28
C VAL A 389 -0.85 -8.62 28.19
N ASN A 390 0.04 -9.59 28.43
CA ASN A 390 1.21 -9.37 29.29
C ASN A 390 2.18 -8.34 28.70
N TRP A 391 2.49 -8.43 27.39
CA TRP A 391 3.41 -7.49 26.74
C TRP A 391 2.96 -6.04 26.87
N TYR A 392 1.71 -5.74 26.52
CA TYR A 392 1.20 -4.38 26.53
C TYR A 392 1.04 -3.82 27.94
N SER A 393 0.70 -4.67 28.91
CA SER A 393 0.69 -4.26 30.31
C SER A 393 2.06 -3.77 30.78
N GLU A 394 3.15 -4.44 30.38
CA GLU A 394 4.51 -4.06 30.79
C GLU A 394 5.08 -2.89 29.95
N TYR A 395 4.80 -2.85 28.65
CA TYR A 395 5.18 -1.76 27.74
C TYR A 395 4.61 -0.42 28.18
N ASN A 396 3.29 -0.36 28.37
CA ASN A 396 2.60 0.88 28.77
C ASN A 396 3.15 1.40 30.10
N LYS A 397 3.45 0.49 31.03
CA LYS A 397 4.02 0.84 32.33
C LYS A 397 5.39 1.49 32.23
N ARG A 398 6.30 0.93 31.42
CA ARG A 398 7.64 1.51 31.21
C ARG A 398 7.58 2.88 30.55
N GLN A 399 6.74 3.05 29.53
CA GLN A 399 6.57 4.35 28.86
C GLN A 399 6.04 5.40 29.85
N LEU A 400 5.03 5.04 30.65
CA LEU A 400 4.50 5.90 31.69
C LEU A 400 5.57 6.29 32.73
N ASP A 401 6.39 5.35 33.19
CA ASP A 401 7.46 5.62 34.17
C ASP A 401 8.55 6.54 33.59
N GLY A 402 8.90 6.38 32.31
CA GLY A 402 9.80 7.30 31.61
C GLY A 402 9.25 8.72 31.52
N LEU A 403 7.96 8.86 31.18
CA LEU A 403 7.28 10.15 31.08
C LEU A 403 7.08 10.81 32.45
N LYS A 404 6.81 10.03 33.50
CA LYS A 404 6.82 10.54 34.90
C LYS A 404 8.19 11.08 35.30
N THR A 405 9.26 10.43 34.86
CA THR A 405 10.63 10.90 35.14
C THR A 405 10.92 12.22 34.42
N LYS A 406 10.53 12.34 33.14
CA LYS A 406 10.58 13.59 32.39
C LYS A 406 9.78 14.71 33.06
N LEU A 407 8.57 14.40 33.50
CA LEU A 407 7.69 15.33 34.22
C LEU A 407 8.35 15.85 35.51
N LEU A 408 8.99 14.97 36.29
CA LEU A 408 9.74 15.36 37.49
C LEU A 408 10.94 16.27 37.19
N ASN A 409 11.59 16.07 36.04
CA ASN A 409 12.73 16.85 35.60
C ASN A 409 12.35 18.16 34.87
N VAL A 410 11.05 18.45 34.73
CA VAL A 410 10.53 19.60 33.97
C VAL A 410 11.01 19.56 32.50
N ASP A 411 11.16 18.35 31.95
CA ASP A 411 11.65 18.08 30.60
C ASP A 411 10.54 17.40 29.77
N MET A 412 9.42 18.10 29.62
CA MET A 412 8.23 17.61 28.93
C MET A 412 7.96 18.42 27.67
N THR A 413 7.75 17.74 26.56
CA THR A 413 7.15 18.32 25.35
C THR A 413 5.62 18.19 25.36
N ASP A 414 4.94 18.90 24.47
CA ASP A 414 3.48 18.77 24.30
C ASP A 414 3.08 17.34 23.90
N ASP A 415 3.90 16.66 23.09
CA ASP A 415 3.72 15.26 22.73
C ASP A 415 3.93 14.32 23.92
N ASP A 416 4.94 14.59 24.78
CA ASP A 416 5.15 13.81 26.00
C ASP A 416 3.91 13.84 26.90
N PHE A 417 3.19 14.97 26.98
CA PHE A 417 1.92 15.04 27.70
C PHE A 417 0.84 14.19 27.02
N GLN A 418 0.71 14.19 25.69
CA GLN A 418 -0.25 13.32 24.99
C GLN A 418 0.04 11.83 25.24
N TYR A 419 1.31 11.42 25.21
CA TYR A 419 1.71 10.05 25.52
C TYR A 419 1.50 9.70 26.99
N LEU A 420 1.79 10.63 27.92
CA LEU A 420 1.61 10.43 29.36
C LEU A 420 0.15 10.09 29.68
N HIS A 421 -0.75 10.81 29.02
CA HIS A 421 -2.19 10.61 29.12
C HIS A 421 -2.62 9.21 28.62
N HIS A 422 -2.17 8.85 27.41
CA HIS A 422 -2.46 7.55 26.81
C HIS A 422 -1.98 6.39 27.71
N PHE A 423 -0.70 6.38 28.05
CA PHE A 423 -0.11 5.29 28.85
C PHE A 423 -0.66 5.26 30.28
N GLY A 424 -0.96 6.43 30.86
CA GLY A 424 -1.57 6.49 32.19
C GLY A 424 -2.96 5.86 32.24
N ILE A 425 -3.77 5.99 31.18
CA ILE A 425 -5.07 5.31 31.09
C ILE A 425 -4.88 3.79 30.98
N GLU A 426 -3.99 3.35 30.10
CA GLU A 426 -3.71 1.92 29.88
C GLU A 426 -3.14 1.24 31.13
N CYS A 427 -2.40 1.97 31.97
CA CYS A 427 -1.89 1.49 33.26
C CYS A 427 -2.88 1.66 34.43
N HIS A 428 -4.11 2.09 34.17
CA HIS A 428 -5.13 2.36 35.19
C HIS A 428 -4.75 3.46 36.21
N GLU A 429 -3.85 4.38 35.86
CA GLU A 429 -3.38 5.49 36.70
C GLU A 429 -4.21 6.79 36.52
N TYR A 430 -5.54 6.64 36.57
CA TYR A 430 -6.48 7.70 36.21
C TYR A 430 -6.31 9.01 37.01
N ASN A 431 -6.05 8.92 38.31
CA ASN A 431 -5.88 10.11 39.16
C ASN A 431 -4.63 10.91 38.79
N PHE A 432 -3.55 10.19 38.45
CA PHE A 432 -2.31 10.82 38.04
C PHE A 432 -2.52 11.56 36.72
N VAL A 433 -3.11 10.89 35.72
CA VAL A 433 -3.45 11.51 34.43
C VAL A 433 -4.32 12.75 34.62
N ILE A 434 -5.43 12.66 35.37
CA ILE A 434 -6.32 13.81 35.60
C ILE A 434 -5.53 14.99 36.18
N LYS A 435 -4.69 14.76 37.20
CA LYS A 435 -3.90 15.81 37.84
C LYS A 435 -2.92 16.42 36.83
N SER A 436 -2.17 15.60 36.11
CA SER A 436 -1.18 16.05 35.13
C SER A 436 -1.81 16.87 34.00
N VAL A 437 -2.95 16.42 33.44
CA VAL A 437 -3.63 17.16 32.35
C VAL A 437 -4.17 18.50 32.87
N VAL A 438 -4.77 18.52 34.06
CA VAL A 438 -5.32 19.76 34.65
C VAL A 438 -4.22 20.75 34.99
N GLU A 439 -3.07 20.28 35.47
CA GLU A 439 -1.89 21.11 35.73
C GLU A 439 -1.33 21.69 34.42
N TYR A 440 -1.22 20.86 33.37
CA TYR A 440 -0.83 21.31 32.04
C TYR A 440 -1.78 22.40 31.49
N HIS A 441 -3.10 22.26 31.71
CA HIS A 441 -4.11 23.27 31.33
C HIS A 441 -3.97 24.62 32.05
N GLN A 442 -3.18 24.73 33.12
CA GLN A 442 -2.91 26.03 33.76
C GLN A 442 -1.96 26.91 32.96
N HIS A 443 -1.15 26.29 32.10
CA HIS A 443 -0.11 26.97 31.33
C HIS A 443 -0.31 26.86 29.81
N THR A 444 -1.10 25.87 29.36
CA THR A 444 -1.38 25.63 27.95
C THR A 444 -2.88 25.55 27.69
N ALA A 445 -3.33 26.04 26.51
CA ALA A 445 -4.72 25.95 26.11
C ALA A 445 -5.17 24.48 25.96
N PRO A 446 -6.33 24.08 26.50
CA PRO A 446 -6.85 22.72 26.34
C PRO A 446 -7.14 22.34 24.89
N SER A 447 -6.82 21.09 24.52
CA SER A 447 -7.17 20.47 23.24
C SER A 447 -8.37 19.51 23.34
N ILE A 448 -8.99 19.17 22.20
CA ILE A 448 -10.11 18.21 22.12
C ILE A 448 -9.72 16.88 22.79
N SER A 449 -8.55 16.35 22.42
CA SER A 449 -8.01 15.09 22.96
C SER A 449 -7.72 15.15 24.45
N SER A 450 -7.20 16.28 24.95
CA SER A 450 -6.88 16.44 26.37
C SER A 450 -8.14 16.46 27.26
N TYR A 451 -9.21 17.15 26.83
CA TYR A 451 -10.48 17.09 27.55
C TYR A 451 -11.12 15.71 27.48
N ASN A 452 -11.11 15.08 26.31
CA ASN A 452 -11.62 13.72 26.17
C ASN A 452 -10.86 12.73 27.06
N CYS A 453 -9.53 12.86 27.16
CA CYS A 453 -8.72 12.05 28.04
C CYS A 453 -9.16 12.16 29.51
N ILE A 454 -9.35 13.38 30.02
CA ILE A 454 -9.84 13.57 31.40
C ILE A 454 -11.21 12.91 31.57
N GLY A 455 -12.10 13.07 30.59
CA GLY A 455 -13.41 12.42 30.57
C GLY A 455 -13.32 10.90 30.68
N VAL A 456 -12.46 10.26 29.89
CA VAL A 456 -12.20 8.80 29.93
C VAL A 456 -11.70 8.37 31.30
N CYS A 457 -10.78 9.11 31.91
CA CYS A 457 -10.29 8.81 33.26
C CYS A 457 -11.42 8.84 34.31
N TYR A 458 -12.31 9.84 34.28
CA TYR A 458 -13.44 9.90 35.19
C TYR A 458 -14.46 8.79 34.94
N GLU A 459 -14.75 8.47 33.68
CA GLU A 459 -15.63 7.36 33.31
C GLU A 459 -15.11 6.03 33.87
N ARG A 460 -13.81 5.73 33.67
CA ARG A 460 -13.17 4.51 34.18
C ARG A 460 -13.13 4.43 35.70
N LYS A 461 -13.18 5.58 36.39
CA LYS A 461 -13.34 5.68 37.85
C LYS A 461 -14.80 5.50 38.31
N GLY A 462 -15.77 5.48 37.39
CA GLY A 462 -17.20 5.42 37.68
C GLY A 462 -17.87 6.77 37.93
N ASP A 463 -17.16 7.90 37.76
CA ASP A 463 -17.70 9.25 37.91
C ASP A 463 -18.23 9.78 36.56
N ILE A 464 -19.45 9.37 36.23
CA ILE A 464 -20.07 9.69 34.94
C ILE A 464 -20.41 11.18 34.82
N GLU A 465 -20.68 11.88 35.93
CA GLU A 465 -21.00 13.32 35.91
C GLU A 465 -19.78 14.14 35.48
N MET A 466 -18.62 13.86 36.07
CA MET A 466 -17.37 14.51 35.67
C MET A 466 -16.94 14.09 34.26
N ALA A 467 -17.14 12.82 33.89
CA ALA A 467 -16.89 12.35 32.52
C ALA A 467 -17.70 13.16 31.50
N PHE A 468 -19.02 13.28 31.71
CA PHE A 468 -19.91 14.06 30.85
C PHE A 468 -19.49 15.52 30.74
N LYS A 469 -19.10 16.16 31.85
CA LYS A 469 -18.62 17.55 31.85
C LYS A 469 -17.43 17.74 30.91
N TYR A 470 -16.44 16.85 30.98
CA TYR A 470 -15.24 16.95 30.14
C TYR A 470 -15.50 16.51 28.68
N TYR A 471 -16.32 15.50 28.44
CA TYR A 471 -16.75 15.15 27.08
C TYR A 471 -17.53 16.29 26.41
N ASN A 472 -18.36 17.04 27.16
CA ASN A 472 -19.04 18.22 26.64
C ASN A 472 -18.06 19.35 26.29
N LEU A 473 -17.00 19.55 27.09
CA LEU A 473 -15.93 20.51 26.74
C LEU A 473 -15.19 20.10 25.47
N ALA A 474 -14.86 18.81 25.33
CA ALA A 474 -14.25 18.27 24.13
C ALA A 474 -15.16 18.46 22.89
N LEU A 475 -16.45 18.11 23.00
CA LEU A 475 -17.45 18.27 21.94
C LEU A 475 -17.59 19.73 21.49
N LYS A 476 -17.67 20.68 22.43
CA LYS A 476 -17.77 22.12 22.11
C LYS A 476 -16.53 22.64 21.39
N LEU A 477 -15.35 22.21 21.82
CA LEU A 477 -14.10 22.59 21.17
C LEU A 477 -13.98 21.97 19.78
N MET A 478 -14.40 20.71 19.63
CA MET A 478 -14.48 19.99 18.36
C MET A 478 -15.37 20.73 17.36
N GLN A 479 -16.54 21.19 17.81
CA GLN A 479 -17.48 21.95 16.99
C GLN A 479 -16.95 23.35 16.60
N SER A 480 -16.26 24.04 17.51
CA SER A 480 -15.70 25.37 17.20
C SER A 480 -14.54 25.31 16.22
N GLN A 481 -13.76 24.22 16.25
CA GLN A 481 -12.61 24.01 15.38
C GLN A 481 -12.98 23.33 14.04
N GLN A 482 -14.16 22.71 13.96
CA GLN A 482 -14.62 21.89 12.82
C GLN A 482 -13.71 20.68 12.56
N GLU A 483 -13.25 20.03 13.63
CA GLU A 483 -12.37 18.85 13.61
C GLU A 483 -13.10 17.64 14.18
N PHE A 484 -14.05 17.09 13.42
CA PHE A 484 -14.96 16.07 13.94
C PHE A 484 -14.28 14.71 14.14
N ASN A 485 -14.65 14.02 15.22
CA ASN A 485 -14.13 12.70 15.58
C ASN A 485 -15.22 11.85 16.23
N TYR A 486 -15.45 10.65 15.68
CA TYR A 486 -16.52 9.75 16.11
C TYR A 486 -16.37 9.27 17.58
N ILE A 487 -15.15 9.16 18.11
CA ILE A 487 -14.89 8.76 19.51
C ILE A 487 -15.42 9.82 20.47
N ILE A 488 -15.16 11.10 20.18
CA ILE A 488 -15.61 12.23 21.01
C ILE A 488 -17.14 12.26 21.07
N ILE A 489 -17.79 12.07 19.92
CA ILE A 489 -19.25 12.04 19.80
C ILE A 489 -19.83 10.85 20.59
N SER A 490 -19.24 9.66 20.41
CA SER A 490 -19.65 8.44 21.12
C SER A 490 -19.54 8.58 22.63
N ASN A 491 -18.41 9.07 23.13
CA ASN A 491 -18.17 9.26 24.56
C ASN A 491 -19.16 10.24 25.19
N TYR A 492 -19.46 11.35 24.49
CA TYR A 492 -20.47 12.30 24.92
C TYR A 492 -21.87 11.68 25.01
N ILE A 493 -22.32 11.01 23.94
CA ILE A 493 -23.64 10.35 23.91
C ILE A 493 -23.73 9.27 24.98
N TYR A 494 -22.68 8.47 25.15
CA TYR A 494 -22.60 7.42 26.15
C TYR A 494 -22.78 7.96 27.57
N ALA A 495 -22.04 9.00 27.94
CA ALA A 495 -22.15 9.62 29.26
C ALA A 495 -23.53 10.29 29.46
N ALA A 496 -24.05 10.97 28.44
CA ALA A 496 -25.36 11.62 28.49
C ALA A 496 -26.50 10.60 28.75
N LYS A 497 -26.52 9.46 28.02
CA LYS A 497 -27.54 8.41 28.17
C LYS A 497 -27.55 7.77 29.57
N ARG A 498 -26.44 7.83 30.31
CA ARG A 498 -26.30 7.24 31.65
C ARG A 498 -26.61 8.21 32.81
N LEU A 499 -26.87 9.48 32.50
CA LEU A 499 -27.22 10.51 33.49
C LEU A 499 -28.73 10.84 33.40
N PRO A 500 -29.57 10.41 34.37
CA PRO A 500 -31.02 10.62 34.33
C PRO A 500 -31.45 12.09 34.24
N GLN A 501 -30.60 13.00 34.73
CA GLN A 501 -30.81 14.45 34.71
C GLN A 501 -30.53 15.09 33.34
N ILE A 502 -29.79 14.42 32.47
CA ILE A 502 -29.46 14.91 31.13
C ILE A 502 -30.47 14.33 30.15
N LYS A 503 -31.19 15.18 29.44
CA LYS A 503 -32.05 14.81 28.32
C LYS A 503 -31.54 15.50 27.07
N LEU A 504 -30.99 14.71 26.15
CA LEU A 504 -30.65 15.21 24.82
C LEU A 504 -31.94 15.35 24.00
N PRO A 505 -32.20 16.52 23.39
CA PRO A 505 -33.27 16.66 22.42
C PRO A 505 -33.09 15.67 21.27
N ASP A 506 -34.18 15.07 20.79
CA ASP A 506 -34.13 14.06 19.73
C ASP A 506 -33.40 14.59 18.48
N ASP A 507 -33.69 15.82 18.05
CA ASP A 507 -33.02 16.45 16.90
C ASP A 507 -31.50 16.58 17.08
N GLU A 508 -31.04 16.85 18.30
CA GLU A 508 -29.61 16.96 18.61
C GLU A 508 -28.95 15.58 18.58
N LEU A 509 -29.60 14.58 19.17
CA LEU A 509 -29.14 13.20 19.15
C LEU A 509 -29.03 12.66 17.72
N HIS A 510 -30.05 12.87 16.88
CA HIS A 510 -30.03 12.45 15.47
C HIS A 510 -28.87 13.10 14.69
N LYS A 511 -28.63 14.41 14.90
CA LYS A 511 -27.50 15.10 14.25
C LYS A 511 -26.15 14.53 14.68
N LEU A 512 -25.98 14.25 15.98
CA LEU A 512 -24.74 13.68 16.49
C LEU A 512 -24.55 12.23 16.01
N CYS A 513 -25.59 11.41 15.98
CA CYS A 513 -25.53 10.05 15.44
C CYS A 513 -25.20 10.06 13.94
N ASN A 514 -25.79 10.97 13.15
CA ASN A 514 -25.44 11.09 11.73
C ASN A 514 -23.97 11.49 11.55
N LEU A 515 -23.51 12.51 12.28
CA LEU A 515 -22.11 12.94 12.25
C LEU A 515 -21.16 11.83 12.71
N PHE A 516 -21.53 11.06 13.73
CA PHE A 516 -20.79 9.88 14.18
C PHE A 516 -20.58 8.87 13.05
N ASN A 517 -21.64 8.53 12.31
CA ASN A 517 -21.55 7.55 11.22
C ASN A 517 -20.72 8.07 10.04
N ILE A 518 -20.83 9.36 9.70
CA ILE A 518 -19.97 10.01 8.70
C ILE A 518 -18.50 9.90 9.13
N GLU A 519 -18.17 10.31 10.36
CA GLU A 519 -16.78 10.32 10.83
C GLU A 519 -16.21 8.92 11.07
N LEU A 520 -17.04 7.95 11.46
CA LEU A 520 -16.66 6.54 11.53
C LEU A 520 -16.33 6.00 10.13
N THR A 521 -17.18 6.30 9.15
CA THR A 521 -16.96 5.92 7.75
C THR A 521 -15.69 6.56 7.18
N ASN A 522 -15.43 7.83 7.52
CA ASN A 522 -14.24 8.56 7.10
C ASN A 522 -12.91 7.98 7.63
N GLN A 523 -12.94 7.08 8.62
CA GLN A 523 -11.74 6.36 9.07
C GLN A 523 -11.25 5.31 8.06
N PHE A 524 -12.13 4.88 7.15
CA PHE A 524 -11.86 3.84 6.17
C PHE A 524 -11.40 4.48 4.86
N THR A 525 -10.13 4.91 4.87
CA THR A 525 -9.49 5.56 3.72
C THR A 525 -8.70 4.56 2.88
N TRP A 526 -8.27 5.01 1.70
CA TRP A 526 -7.40 4.21 0.86
C TRP A 526 -6.05 3.97 1.53
N ASP A 527 -5.66 2.70 1.68
CA ASP A 527 -4.36 2.31 2.23
C ASP A 527 -3.63 1.27 1.35
N ILE A 528 -2.34 1.08 1.65
CA ILE A 528 -1.42 0.24 0.87
C ILE A 528 -1.76 -1.27 0.91
N PHE A 529 -2.56 -1.69 1.90
CA PHE A 529 -2.96 -3.07 2.14
C PHE A 529 -4.33 -3.42 1.52
N LEU A 530 -5.04 -2.42 0.96
CA LEU A 530 -6.29 -2.66 0.22
C LEU A 530 -6.06 -3.37 -1.12
N THR A 531 -4.91 -3.16 -1.76
CA THR A 531 -4.59 -3.78 -3.06
C THR A 531 -3.42 -4.75 -2.98
N ARG A 532 -3.36 -5.71 -3.92
CA ARG A 532 -2.20 -6.62 -4.03
C ARG A 532 -0.95 -5.84 -4.47
N PRO A 533 0.24 -6.14 -3.92
CA PRO A 533 1.49 -5.45 -4.30
C PRO A 533 1.84 -5.52 -5.79
N THR A 534 1.34 -6.52 -6.51
CA THR A 534 1.60 -6.68 -7.95
C THR A 534 0.71 -5.79 -8.83
N ARG A 535 -0.35 -5.20 -8.29
CA ARG A 535 -1.31 -4.34 -9.00
C ARG A 535 -1.78 -3.20 -8.10
N HIS A 536 -0.86 -2.28 -7.85
CA HIS A 536 -1.13 -1.08 -7.05
C HIS A 536 -2.33 -0.31 -7.60
N ASN A 537 -3.20 0.14 -6.70
CA ASN A 537 -4.33 1.02 -7.02
C ASN A 537 -5.38 0.46 -7.99
N CYS A 538 -5.34 -0.85 -8.29
CA CYS A 538 -6.33 -1.49 -9.15
C CYS A 538 -7.25 -2.43 -8.38
N LEU A 539 -8.56 -2.32 -8.63
CA LEU A 539 -9.57 -3.28 -8.18
C LEU A 539 -10.49 -3.66 -9.35
N PHE A 540 -11.08 -4.84 -9.26
CA PHE A 540 -11.90 -5.41 -10.32
C PHE A 540 -13.36 -5.55 -9.88
N LYS A 541 -14.28 -5.51 -10.82
CA LYS A 541 -15.70 -5.79 -10.60
C LYS A 541 -16.20 -6.77 -11.64
N TYR A 542 -16.60 -7.96 -11.20
CA TYR A 542 -17.31 -8.94 -12.02
C TYR A 542 -18.79 -8.62 -11.96
N THR A 543 -19.44 -8.52 -13.10
CA THR A 543 -20.86 -8.17 -13.15
C THR A 543 -21.51 -8.66 -14.44
N SER A 544 -22.84 -8.81 -14.41
CA SER A 544 -23.63 -9.03 -15.61
C SER A 544 -23.54 -7.82 -16.54
N PHE A 545 -23.62 -8.03 -17.86
CA PHE A 545 -23.70 -6.93 -18.82
C PHE A 545 -25.18 -6.53 -19.01
N SER A 546 -25.68 -5.77 -18.03
CA SER A 546 -27.07 -5.30 -17.91
C SER A 546 -27.20 -3.80 -18.18
N MET A 547 -28.45 -3.31 -18.28
CA MET A 547 -28.72 -1.87 -18.40
C MET A 547 -28.16 -1.07 -17.22
N ASN A 548 -28.21 -1.62 -15.98
CA ASN A 548 -27.64 -0.96 -14.80
C ASN A 548 -26.12 -0.84 -14.90
N THR A 549 -25.46 -1.86 -15.44
CA THR A 549 -24.01 -1.85 -15.68
C THR A 549 -23.65 -0.80 -16.72
N ILE A 550 -24.39 -0.74 -17.83
CA ILE A 550 -24.22 0.29 -18.87
C ILE A 550 -24.45 1.69 -18.27
N ASP A 551 -25.53 1.89 -17.52
CA ASP A 551 -25.83 3.17 -16.86
C ASP A 551 -24.70 3.61 -15.92
N SER A 552 -24.18 2.69 -15.09
CA SER A 552 -23.07 2.97 -14.17
C SER A 552 -21.76 3.33 -14.88
N LEU A 553 -21.48 2.73 -16.04
CA LEU A 553 -20.30 3.03 -16.85
C LEU A 553 -20.42 4.38 -17.55
N LEU A 554 -21.58 4.67 -18.15
CA LEU A 554 -21.83 5.91 -18.89
C LEU A 554 -21.91 7.12 -17.95
N ASN A 555 -22.58 6.96 -16.81
CA ASN A 555 -22.76 8.02 -15.81
C ASN A 555 -21.68 8.03 -14.72
N LYS A 556 -20.69 7.14 -14.82
CA LYS A 556 -19.50 7.06 -13.95
C LYS A 556 -19.83 7.06 -12.46
N TYR A 557 -20.56 6.05 -12.01
CA TYR A 557 -20.84 5.88 -10.58
C TYR A 557 -20.71 4.42 -10.13
N PHE A 558 -20.40 4.24 -8.85
CA PHE A 558 -20.55 2.96 -8.16
C PHE A 558 -21.91 2.91 -7.48
N TYR A 559 -22.72 1.91 -7.83
CA TYR A 559 -23.96 1.60 -7.12
C TYR A 559 -23.63 0.87 -5.82
N LEU A 560 -24.14 1.38 -4.70
CA LEU A 560 -24.05 0.77 -3.38
C LEU A 560 -25.36 0.02 -3.10
N ALA A 561 -25.29 -1.30 -3.12
CA ALA A 561 -26.41 -2.19 -2.85
C ALA A 561 -26.79 -2.17 -1.37
N GLU A 562 -28.09 -2.26 -1.08
CA GLU A 562 -28.60 -2.49 0.27
C GLU A 562 -28.55 -3.97 0.65
N LYS A 563 -28.72 -4.26 1.95
CA LYS A 563 -28.61 -5.59 2.54
C LYS A 563 -29.43 -6.64 1.79
N GLU A 564 -30.65 -6.30 1.39
CA GLU A 564 -31.62 -7.19 0.75
C GLU A 564 -31.23 -7.56 -0.69
N GLN A 565 -30.30 -6.82 -1.29
CA GLN A 565 -29.83 -7.02 -2.66
C GLN A 565 -28.54 -7.84 -2.74
N LEU A 566 -27.95 -8.21 -1.60
CA LEU A 566 -26.73 -9.01 -1.54
C LEU A 566 -27.04 -10.48 -1.87
N ASN A 567 -26.06 -11.16 -2.46
CA ASN A 567 -26.22 -12.56 -2.86
C ASN A 567 -26.28 -13.53 -1.67
N ASP A 568 -25.67 -13.16 -0.55
CA ASP A 568 -25.64 -13.97 0.67
C ASP A 568 -26.57 -13.35 1.75
N PRO A 569 -27.68 -14.03 2.12
CA PRO A 569 -28.64 -13.50 3.07
C PRO A 569 -28.11 -13.38 4.51
N ILE A 570 -26.94 -13.97 4.83
CA ILE A 570 -26.32 -13.89 6.17
C ILE A 570 -25.06 -13.01 6.20
N GLU A 571 -24.80 -12.26 5.11
CA GLU A 571 -23.61 -11.42 4.97
C GLU A 571 -23.60 -10.25 5.97
N LEU A 572 -24.74 -9.56 6.12
CA LEU A 572 -24.94 -8.45 7.07
C LEU A 572 -25.93 -8.88 8.18
N PRO A 573 -25.50 -9.64 9.19
CA PRO A 573 -26.38 -10.14 10.25
C PRO A 573 -26.91 -8.99 11.11
N ASP A 574 -28.06 -9.22 11.75
CA ASP A 574 -28.58 -8.29 12.75
C ASP A 574 -27.74 -8.37 14.02
N ILE A 575 -27.16 -7.24 14.45
CA ILE A 575 -26.35 -7.13 15.67
C ILE A 575 -27.02 -6.10 16.57
N GLU A 576 -27.25 -6.43 17.85
CA GLU A 576 -28.00 -5.59 18.81
C GLU A 576 -27.47 -4.15 18.96
N THR A 577 -26.20 -3.90 18.59
CA THR A 577 -25.53 -2.59 18.66
C THR A 577 -25.51 -1.84 17.32
N VAL A 578 -26.20 -2.37 16.32
CA VAL A 578 -26.38 -1.79 14.98
C VAL A 578 -27.87 -1.68 14.70
N ASP A 579 -28.39 -0.48 14.87
CA ASP A 579 -29.81 -0.13 14.75
C ASP A 579 -29.94 1.39 14.70
N ASP A 580 -31.06 1.89 14.16
CA ASP A 580 -31.32 3.32 14.03
C ASP A 580 -31.48 4.01 15.40
N ASP A 581 -31.83 3.26 16.45
CA ASP A 581 -31.88 3.72 17.85
C ASP A 581 -30.51 3.66 18.58
N THR A 582 -29.49 3.09 17.92
CA THR A 582 -28.11 2.96 18.45
C THR A 582 -27.15 3.97 17.80
N LEU A 583 -25.84 3.86 18.09
CA LEU A 583 -24.83 4.77 17.52
C LEU A 583 -24.49 4.41 16.05
N ILE A 584 -24.45 3.11 15.72
CA ILE A 584 -24.10 2.63 14.38
C ILE A 584 -25.40 2.43 13.61
N ALA A 585 -25.56 3.16 12.50
CA ALA A 585 -26.76 3.06 11.67
C ALA A 585 -26.87 1.68 11.00
N SER A 586 -28.10 1.22 10.76
CA SER A 586 -28.37 -0.06 10.10
C SER A 586 -28.46 0.03 8.56
N ASN A 587 -28.56 1.25 8.03
CA ASN A 587 -28.84 1.53 6.63
C ASN A 587 -27.59 1.65 5.74
N TYR A 588 -26.49 1.00 6.10
CA TYR A 588 -25.28 1.00 5.25
C TYR A 588 -25.52 0.25 3.94
N ARG A 589 -24.99 0.83 2.86
CA ARG A 589 -25.00 0.28 1.50
C ARG A 589 -23.58 0.04 1.03
N LEU A 590 -23.37 -0.96 0.18
CA LEU A 590 -22.02 -1.36 -0.24
C LEU A 590 -21.90 -1.71 -1.74
N CYS A 591 -20.72 -1.46 -2.30
CA CYS A 591 -20.29 -1.94 -3.61
C CYS A 591 -19.08 -2.86 -3.44
N SER A 592 -19.24 -4.12 -3.80
CA SER A 592 -18.19 -5.12 -3.79
C SER A 592 -17.26 -4.97 -5.01
N LEU A 593 -15.96 -4.87 -4.72
CA LEU A 593 -14.85 -4.96 -5.66
C LEU A 593 -13.95 -6.12 -5.23
N THR A 594 -13.01 -6.53 -6.08
CA THR A 594 -12.11 -7.66 -5.80
C THR A 594 -10.68 -7.36 -6.22
N ASN A 595 -9.72 -7.93 -5.49
CA ASN A 595 -8.32 -8.02 -5.91
C ASN A 595 -8.05 -9.20 -6.87
N ASN A 596 -9.00 -10.12 -7.01
CA ASN A 596 -8.87 -11.34 -7.78
C ASN A 596 -9.32 -11.16 -9.23
N ASN A 597 -8.37 -10.79 -10.09
CA ASN A 597 -8.63 -10.53 -11.51
C ASN A 597 -8.71 -11.79 -12.40
N ASN A 598 -8.54 -12.98 -11.83
CA ASN A 598 -8.64 -14.24 -12.58
C ASN A 598 -9.24 -15.34 -11.70
N SER A 599 -10.57 -15.30 -11.53
CA SER A 599 -11.31 -16.29 -10.76
C SER A 599 -12.42 -16.92 -11.56
N MET A 600 -12.30 -18.23 -11.77
CA MET A 600 -13.33 -19.06 -12.41
C MET A 600 -14.67 -19.00 -11.66
N LEU A 601 -14.61 -18.97 -10.32
CA LEU A 601 -15.81 -18.86 -9.47
C LEU A 601 -16.46 -17.48 -9.60
N MET A 602 -15.67 -16.39 -9.63
CA MET A 602 -16.22 -15.05 -9.80
C MET A 602 -16.92 -14.88 -11.14
N TRP A 603 -16.32 -15.38 -12.22
CA TRP A 603 -16.96 -15.40 -13.54
C TRP A 603 -18.29 -16.18 -13.55
N SER A 604 -18.35 -17.28 -12.79
CA SER A 604 -19.52 -18.14 -12.72
C SER A 604 -20.66 -17.49 -11.93
N HIS A 605 -20.37 -16.94 -10.75
CA HIS A 605 -21.36 -16.38 -9.82
C HIS A 605 -21.77 -14.95 -10.17
N TYR A 606 -20.82 -14.08 -10.49
CA TYR A 606 -21.06 -12.63 -10.59
C TYR A 606 -21.17 -12.11 -12.02
N ALA A 607 -20.59 -12.83 -12.99
CA ALA A 607 -20.60 -12.44 -14.39
C ALA A 607 -21.49 -13.35 -15.25
N GLN A 608 -22.67 -13.69 -14.73
CA GLN A 608 -23.72 -14.41 -15.46
C GLN A 608 -23.19 -15.66 -16.18
N GLU A 609 -22.55 -16.57 -15.44
CA GLU A 609 -21.99 -17.81 -15.99
C GLU A 609 -21.05 -17.57 -17.19
N HIS A 610 -20.10 -16.63 -17.03
CA HIS A 610 -19.12 -16.23 -18.06
C HIS A 610 -19.70 -15.44 -19.25
N GLN A 611 -20.95 -14.98 -19.19
CA GLN A 611 -21.57 -14.14 -20.23
C GLN A 611 -21.46 -12.63 -19.94
N GLY A 612 -21.04 -12.26 -18.73
CA GLY A 612 -20.88 -10.89 -18.27
C GLY A 612 -19.51 -10.29 -18.58
N ILE A 613 -19.13 -9.28 -17.78
CA ILE A 613 -17.87 -8.55 -17.93
C ILE A 613 -17.12 -8.46 -16.60
N MET A 614 -15.81 -8.26 -16.70
CA MET A 614 -14.96 -7.83 -15.60
C MET A 614 -14.44 -6.43 -15.91
N ILE A 615 -14.71 -5.46 -15.04
CA ILE A 615 -14.25 -4.08 -15.16
C ILE A 615 -13.06 -3.89 -14.22
N GLU A 616 -11.94 -3.42 -14.73
CA GLU A 616 -10.79 -2.99 -13.94
C GLU A 616 -10.89 -1.48 -13.70
N TYR A 617 -10.79 -1.06 -12.44
CA TYR A 617 -10.76 0.34 -12.03
C TYR A 617 -9.41 0.68 -11.42
N TRP A 618 -8.88 1.85 -11.77
CA TRP A 618 -7.77 2.49 -11.06
C TRP A 618 -8.31 3.52 -10.07
N PHE A 619 -7.69 3.64 -8.89
CA PHE A 619 -8.05 4.58 -7.82
C PHE A 619 -6.87 5.51 -7.46
N GLY A 620 -7.15 6.80 -7.30
CA GLY A 620 -6.21 7.77 -6.70
C GLY A 620 -6.24 7.76 -5.18
N GLY A 621 -7.28 7.19 -4.57
CA GLY A 621 -7.38 7.02 -3.12
C GLY A 621 -8.13 8.14 -2.38
N GLU A 622 -8.55 9.19 -3.08
CA GLU A 622 -9.46 10.20 -2.54
C GLU A 622 -10.93 9.74 -2.60
N PHE A 623 -11.61 9.84 -1.45
CA PHE A 623 -13.03 9.51 -1.30
C PHE A 623 -13.80 10.71 -0.72
N PRO A 624 -15.07 10.91 -1.14
CA PRO A 624 -15.94 11.91 -0.54
C PRO A 624 -16.21 11.64 0.95
N SER A 625 -16.52 12.68 1.71
CA SER A 625 -16.92 12.53 3.12
C SER A 625 -18.18 11.64 3.23
N GLY A 626 -18.18 10.72 4.19
CA GLY A 626 -19.24 9.75 4.39
C GLY A 626 -19.20 8.56 3.42
N VAL A 627 -18.12 8.40 2.64
CA VAL A 627 -17.87 7.22 1.80
C VAL A 627 -16.55 6.58 2.22
N GLY A 628 -16.61 5.31 2.64
CA GLY A 628 -15.48 4.54 3.11
C GLY A 628 -15.10 3.44 2.14
N ILE A 629 -13.86 2.97 2.23
CA ILE A 629 -13.38 1.76 1.55
C ILE A 629 -12.65 0.85 2.52
N GLY A 630 -12.94 -0.45 2.50
CA GLY A 630 -12.35 -1.41 3.43
C GLY A 630 -12.21 -2.80 2.85
N LYS A 631 -11.12 -3.49 3.21
CA LYS A 631 -10.91 -4.89 2.86
C LYS A 631 -11.76 -5.80 3.77
N VAL A 632 -12.38 -6.81 3.16
CA VAL A 632 -13.15 -7.80 3.89
C VAL A 632 -12.22 -8.82 4.57
N SER A 633 -12.48 -9.06 5.84
CA SER A 633 -11.87 -10.13 6.63
C SER A 633 -12.74 -11.38 6.56
N TYR A 634 -12.12 -12.55 6.40
CA TYR A 634 -12.83 -13.82 6.34
C TYR A 634 -12.69 -14.55 7.67
N SER A 635 -13.81 -15.03 8.20
CA SER A 635 -13.84 -15.76 9.47
C SER A 635 -14.85 -16.90 9.40
N ASP A 636 -14.57 -17.97 10.15
CA ASP A 636 -15.57 -18.98 10.45
C ASP A 636 -16.79 -18.37 11.17
N GLY A 637 -17.98 -18.90 10.88
CA GLY A 637 -19.25 -18.39 11.39
C GLY A 637 -19.42 -18.55 12.92
N LEU A 638 -18.88 -19.61 13.53
CA LEU A 638 -18.93 -19.79 14.99
C LEU A 638 -18.03 -18.77 15.69
N LYS A 639 -16.85 -18.51 15.11
CA LYS A 639 -15.95 -17.45 15.61
C LYS A 639 -16.63 -16.08 15.52
N ARG A 640 -17.20 -15.75 14.35
CA ARG A 640 -17.93 -14.50 14.12
C ARG A 640 -19.07 -14.32 15.13
N SER A 641 -19.85 -15.37 15.40
CA SER A 641 -20.94 -15.33 16.38
C SER A 641 -20.45 -15.05 17.81
N LYS A 642 -19.27 -15.57 18.20
CA LYS A 642 -18.70 -15.34 19.54
C LYS A 642 -18.10 -13.94 19.68
N GLU A 643 -17.57 -13.40 18.59
CA GLU A 643 -16.86 -12.12 18.56
C GLU A 643 -17.76 -10.95 18.12
N LYS A 644 -19.06 -11.16 17.89
CA LYS A 644 -20.00 -10.17 17.34
C LYS A 644 -20.07 -8.82 18.07
N ALA A 645 -19.73 -8.80 19.37
CA ALA A 645 -19.72 -7.59 20.19
C ALA A 645 -18.38 -6.84 20.16
N PHE A 646 -17.32 -7.45 19.63
CA PHE A 646 -16.01 -6.82 19.48
C PHE A 646 -15.87 -6.29 18.05
N TYR A 647 -15.48 -5.03 17.92
CA TYR A 647 -15.35 -4.36 16.60
C TYR A 647 -16.65 -4.45 15.79
N THR A 648 -17.78 -4.14 16.42
CA THR A 648 -19.14 -4.26 15.87
C THR A 648 -19.25 -3.80 14.41
N PHE A 649 -18.70 -2.63 14.09
CA PHE A 649 -18.74 -2.08 12.73
C PHE A 649 -18.06 -3.01 11.72
N ASN A 650 -16.87 -3.50 12.03
CA ASN A 650 -16.13 -4.43 11.16
C ASN A 650 -16.81 -5.79 11.08
N GLN A 651 -17.40 -6.28 12.18
CA GLN A 651 -18.16 -7.53 12.18
C GLN A 651 -19.42 -7.43 11.31
N TYR A 652 -20.06 -6.26 11.32
CA TYR A 652 -21.24 -5.96 10.53
C TYR A 652 -20.89 -5.79 9.04
N LEU A 653 -19.95 -4.91 8.67
CA LEU A 653 -19.71 -4.50 7.28
C LEU A 653 -18.48 -5.11 6.59
N LEU A 654 -17.47 -5.53 7.34
CA LEU A 654 -16.15 -5.89 6.80
C LEU A 654 -15.71 -7.31 7.19
N THR A 655 -16.64 -8.15 7.64
CA THR A 655 -16.37 -9.55 7.97
C THR A 655 -17.35 -10.44 7.23
N LYS A 656 -16.83 -11.43 6.50
CA LYS A 656 -17.61 -12.41 5.72
C LYS A 656 -17.21 -13.83 6.10
N ASN A 657 -18.05 -14.80 5.77
CA ASN A 657 -17.73 -16.22 5.98
C ASN A 657 -16.57 -16.66 5.10
N SER A 658 -15.75 -17.59 5.60
CA SER A 658 -14.58 -18.13 4.90
C SER A 658 -14.87 -18.80 3.57
N ASP A 659 -16.10 -19.28 3.35
CA ASP A 659 -16.53 -19.87 2.07
C ASP A 659 -16.37 -18.90 0.88
N TRP A 660 -16.38 -17.60 1.16
CA TRP A 660 -16.25 -16.53 0.17
C TRP A 660 -14.84 -15.95 0.08
N GLU A 661 -13.82 -16.54 0.74
CA GLU A 661 -12.45 -16.01 0.75
C GLU A 661 -11.86 -15.85 -0.66
N TYR A 662 -12.29 -16.68 -1.62
CA TYR A 662 -11.86 -16.60 -3.01
C TYR A 662 -12.19 -15.25 -3.69
N GLU A 663 -13.13 -14.48 -3.13
CA GLU A 663 -13.52 -13.17 -3.61
C GLU A 663 -12.43 -12.12 -3.40
N ASP A 664 -11.55 -12.25 -2.40
CA ASP A 664 -10.54 -11.23 -2.03
C ASP A 664 -11.14 -9.80 -2.07
N GLU A 665 -12.33 -9.69 -1.48
CA GLU A 665 -13.25 -8.57 -1.57
C GLU A 665 -12.73 -7.29 -0.89
N VAL A 666 -13.00 -6.16 -1.54
CA VAL A 666 -12.86 -4.81 -1.02
C VAL A 666 -14.19 -4.09 -1.22
N ARG A 667 -14.72 -3.45 -0.18
CA ARG A 667 -16.03 -2.79 -0.21
C ARG A 667 -15.88 -1.29 -0.20
N ILE A 668 -16.56 -0.62 -1.13
CA ILE A 668 -16.92 0.80 -0.97
C ILE A 668 -18.25 0.84 -0.24
N PHE A 669 -18.41 1.64 0.80
CA PHE A 669 -19.66 1.68 1.57
C PHE A 669 -20.00 3.08 2.08
N SER A 670 -21.29 3.31 2.33
CA SER A 670 -21.82 4.56 2.87
C SER A 670 -23.19 4.32 3.50
N ASN A 671 -23.52 5.10 4.53
CA ASN A 671 -24.90 5.20 5.04
C ASN A 671 -25.60 6.50 4.58
N GLN A 672 -24.96 7.29 3.71
CA GLN A 672 -25.42 8.60 3.25
C GLN A 672 -25.98 8.57 1.82
N THR A 673 -25.57 7.60 0.99
CA THR A 673 -25.92 7.55 -0.44
C THR A 673 -26.02 6.12 -0.96
N ASP A 674 -26.78 5.90 -2.04
CA ASP A 674 -26.77 4.66 -2.85
C ASP A 674 -25.89 4.72 -4.09
N LYS A 675 -25.42 5.91 -4.46
CA LYS A 675 -24.56 6.12 -5.62
C LYS A 675 -23.43 7.05 -5.24
N VAL A 676 -22.22 6.64 -5.58
CA VAL A 676 -21.04 7.49 -5.47
C VAL A 676 -20.42 7.65 -6.85
N ASN A 677 -20.36 8.89 -7.31
CA ASN A 677 -19.76 9.21 -8.60
C ASN A 677 -18.24 9.04 -8.53
N PHE A 678 -17.64 8.70 -9.66
CA PHE A 678 -16.20 8.68 -9.81
C PHE A 678 -15.78 9.49 -11.03
N GLU A 679 -14.61 10.11 -10.94
CA GLU A 679 -13.96 10.73 -12.08
C GLU A 679 -12.45 10.72 -11.88
N LEU A 680 -11.71 10.79 -12.99
CA LEU A 680 -10.28 11.02 -12.94
C LEU A 680 -10.06 12.53 -12.90
N PHE A 681 -9.67 13.03 -11.72
CA PHE A 681 -9.23 14.40 -11.56
C PHE A 681 -7.74 14.45 -11.25
N ASP A 682 -7.13 15.60 -11.53
CA ASP A 682 -5.69 15.81 -11.37
C ASP A 682 -5.44 17.08 -10.58
N TYR A 683 -4.39 17.09 -9.77
CA TYR A 683 -4.06 18.26 -8.96
C TYR A 683 -3.56 19.40 -9.85
N PRO A 684 -3.90 20.67 -9.55
CA PRO A 684 -4.64 21.17 -8.38
C PRO A 684 -6.19 21.08 -8.48
N ASN A 685 -6.73 20.60 -9.59
CA ASN A 685 -8.16 20.64 -9.90
C ASN A 685 -8.90 19.41 -9.34
N ILE A 686 -8.96 19.30 -8.02
CA ILE A 686 -9.63 18.19 -7.32
C ILE A 686 -11.15 18.33 -7.31
N ASN A 687 -11.86 17.21 -7.20
CA ASN A 687 -13.30 17.18 -6.91
C ASN A 687 -13.59 16.34 -5.67
N ILE A 688 -13.87 17.01 -4.56
CA ILE A 688 -14.10 16.39 -3.26
C ILE A 688 -15.40 15.59 -3.17
N ASN A 689 -16.30 15.71 -4.16
CA ASN A 689 -17.60 15.03 -4.16
C ASN A 689 -17.58 13.71 -4.94
N ASN A 690 -16.50 13.45 -5.69
CA ASN A 690 -16.35 12.23 -6.50
C ASN A 690 -15.15 11.42 -5.98
N ILE A 691 -15.20 10.10 -6.15
CA ILE A 691 -14.02 9.25 -5.95
C ILE A 691 -13.04 9.53 -7.09
N ASN A 692 -11.76 9.74 -6.77
CA ASN A 692 -10.72 9.79 -7.79
C ASN A 692 -10.48 8.39 -8.36
N ALA A 693 -11.13 8.07 -9.48
CA ALA A 693 -11.00 6.76 -10.10
C ALA A 693 -11.33 6.80 -11.60
N CYS A 694 -10.87 5.79 -12.32
CA CYS A 694 -11.24 5.58 -13.71
C CYS A 694 -11.29 4.10 -14.07
N VAL A 695 -11.97 3.79 -15.18
CA VAL A 695 -11.94 2.45 -15.77
C VAL A 695 -10.59 2.26 -16.48
N SER A 696 -9.85 1.20 -16.20
CA SER A 696 -8.59 0.89 -16.88
C SER A 696 -8.78 -0.11 -18.01
N SER A 697 -9.62 -1.12 -17.79
CA SER A 697 -9.94 -2.12 -18.80
C SER A 697 -11.34 -2.71 -18.59
N ILE A 698 -11.92 -3.21 -19.67
CA ILE A 698 -13.14 -4.03 -19.65
C ILE A 698 -12.80 -5.36 -20.33
N THR A 699 -13.00 -6.46 -19.62
CA THR A 699 -12.78 -7.82 -20.13
C THR A 699 -14.12 -8.51 -20.35
N LEU A 700 -14.33 -9.02 -21.56
CA LEU A 700 -15.50 -9.81 -21.92
C LEU A 700 -15.34 -11.25 -21.44
N GLY A 701 -16.39 -11.81 -20.85
CA GLY A 701 -16.39 -13.21 -20.43
C GLY A 701 -16.24 -14.18 -21.60
N TYR A 702 -15.82 -15.41 -21.31
CA TYR A 702 -15.56 -16.44 -22.34
C TYR A 702 -16.79 -16.73 -23.22
N LYS A 703 -17.98 -16.65 -22.63
CA LYS A 703 -19.27 -16.85 -23.31
C LYS A 703 -19.98 -15.53 -23.62
N PHE A 704 -19.25 -14.42 -23.67
CA PHE A 704 -19.86 -13.11 -23.89
C PHE A 704 -20.70 -13.09 -25.18
N PRO A 705 -21.98 -12.67 -25.14
CA PRO A 705 -22.87 -12.74 -26.30
C PRO A 705 -22.37 -11.95 -27.50
N PHE A 706 -22.34 -12.61 -28.67
CA PHE A 706 -21.81 -12.02 -29.91
C PHE A 706 -22.57 -10.76 -30.34
N ASP A 707 -23.90 -10.78 -30.22
CA ASP A 707 -24.81 -9.67 -30.53
C ASP A 707 -24.59 -8.42 -29.67
N LYS A 708 -23.95 -8.56 -28.50
CA LYS A 708 -23.64 -7.44 -27.60
C LYS A 708 -22.25 -6.85 -27.80
N ARG A 709 -21.39 -7.45 -28.64
CA ARG A 709 -19.99 -7.02 -28.84
C ARG A 709 -19.88 -5.61 -29.42
N GLU A 710 -20.73 -5.26 -30.38
CA GLU A 710 -20.71 -3.92 -30.99
C GLU A 710 -21.10 -2.83 -29.98
N LEU A 711 -22.06 -3.12 -29.11
CA LEU A 711 -22.48 -2.18 -28.07
C LEU A 711 -21.34 -1.86 -27.10
N ILE A 712 -20.65 -2.88 -26.57
CA ILE A 712 -19.55 -2.64 -25.63
C ILE A 712 -18.36 -1.96 -26.32
N PHE A 713 -18.09 -2.27 -27.59
CA PHE A 713 -17.10 -1.56 -28.40
C PHE A 713 -17.42 -0.07 -28.47
N ASN A 714 -18.66 0.28 -28.83
CA ASN A 714 -19.09 1.67 -28.91
C ASN A 714 -19.01 2.40 -27.56
N ILE A 715 -19.34 1.72 -26.45
CA ILE A 715 -19.18 2.27 -25.09
C ILE A 715 -17.71 2.57 -24.80
N VAL A 716 -16.80 1.63 -25.07
CA VAL A 716 -15.35 1.83 -24.85
C VAL A 716 -14.81 2.95 -25.73
N SER A 717 -15.18 2.99 -27.01
CA SER A 717 -14.78 4.06 -27.93
C SER A 717 -15.26 5.44 -27.45
N MET A 718 -16.50 5.54 -26.96
CA MET A 718 -17.05 6.77 -26.41
C MET A 718 -16.37 7.19 -25.10
N ILE A 719 -16.01 6.23 -24.23
CA ILE A 719 -15.23 6.54 -23.02
C ILE A 719 -13.85 7.08 -23.43
N ASN A 720 -13.19 6.43 -24.39
CA ASN A 720 -11.86 6.80 -24.86
C ASN A 720 -11.83 8.14 -25.59
N SER A 721 -12.86 8.49 -26.37
CA SER A 721 -12.95 9.79 -27.05
C SER A 721 -13.06 10.98 -26.09
N ASN A 722 -13.46 10.73 -24.84
CA ASN A 722 -13.59 11.75 -23.79
C ASN A 722 -12.39 11.80 -22.83
N ARG A 723 -11.36 10.97 -23.04
CA ARG A 723 -10.14 10.98 -22.22
C ARG A 723 -9.20 12.10 -22.64
N LYS A 724 -8.41 12.59 -21.68
CA LYS A 724 -7.32 13.54 -21.98
C LYS A 724 -6.15 12.80 -22.63
N GLU A 725 -5.30 13.52 -23.36
CA GLU A 725 -4.17 12.96 -24.12
C GLU A 725 -3.19 12.13 -23.26
N TYR A 726 -3.00 12.51 -22.00
CA TYR A 726 -2.12 11.80 -21.06
C TYR A 726 -2.80 10.65 -20.30
N GLU A 727 -4.11 10.49 -20.44
CA GLU A 727 -4.85 9.42 -19.77
C GLU A 727 -4.78 8.14 -20.61
N PRO A 728 -4.37 6.99 -20.03
CA PRO A 728 -4.29 5.76 -20.79
C PRO A 728 -5.69 5.37 -21.30
N LEU A 729 -5.79 4.86 -22.52
CA LEU A 729 -7.07 4.41 -23.07
C LEU A 729 -7.59 3.18 -22.30
N VAL A 730 -8.91 3.08 -22.16
CA VAL A 730 -9.58 1.87 -21.69
C VAL A 730 -9.29 0.75 -22.67
N LYS A 731 -8.67 -0.32 -22.16
CA LYS A 731 -8.42 -1.54 -22.92
C LYS A 731 -9.68 -2.39 -22.98
N LEU A 732 -10.06 -2.86 -24.16
CA LEU A 732 -11.07 -3.90 -24.33
C LEU A 732 -10.37 -5.24 -24.50
N ARG A 733 -10.77 -6.23 -23.70
CA ARG A 733 -10.18 -7.57 -23.67
C ARG A 733 -11.25 -8.64 -23.84
N GLU A 734 -10.85 -9.83 -24.24
CA GLU A 734 -11.70 -11.02 -24.11
C GLU A 734 -10.99 -12.16 -23.39
N ALA A 735 -11.78 -12.94 -22.66
CA ALA A 735 -11.34 -14.16 -22.03
C ALA A 735 -11.37 -15.34 -23.01
N TYR A 736 -10.34 -16.18 -22.97
CA TYR A 736 -10.22 -17.39 -23.77
C TYR A 736 -9.64 -18.54 -22.95
N ILE A 737 -9.94 -19.77 -23.37
CA ILE A 737 -9.33 -20.97 -22.80
C ILE A 737 -7.93 -21.11 -23.40
N ASP A 738 -6.93 -21.24 -22.54
CA ASP A 738 -5.54 -21.40 -22.97
C ASP A 738 -5.31 -22.74 -23.70
N ASP A 739 -4.64 -22.69 -24.85
CA ASP A 739 -4.39 -23.88 -25.67
C ASP A 739 -3.39 -24.84 -24.99
N GLU A 740 -2.43 -24.28 -24.25
CA GLU A 740 -1.42 -25.04 -23.50
C GLU A 740 -1.99 -25.59 -22.18
N ASN A 741 -2.90 -24.85 -21.54
CA ASN A 741 -3.58 -25.27 -20.33
C ASN A 741 -5.11 -25.08 -20.44
N LYS A 742 -5.78 -26.13 -20.92
CA LYS A 742 -7.25 -26.19 -21.10
C LYS A 742 -8.08 -26.02 -19.82
N PHE A 743 -7.44 -25.97 -18.65
CA PHE A 743 -8.08 -25.73 -17.35
C PHE A 743 -7.90 -24.30 -16.85
N SER A 744 -7.29 -23.42 -17.66
CA SER A 744 -7.05 -22.03 -17.31
C SER A 744 -7.68 -21.04 -18.29
N LEU A 745 -8.12 -19.92 -17.73
CA LEU A 745 -8.62 -18.78 -18.48
C LEU A 745 -7.50 -17.74 -18.61
N LYS A 746 -7.24 -17.29 -19.84
CA LYS A 746 -6.33 -16.18 -20.16
C LYS A 746 -7.10 -15.04 -20.81
N TYR A 747 -6.47 -13.88 -20.88
CA TYR A 747 -7.05 -12.66 -21.45
C TYR A 747 -6.16 -12.12 -22.57
N ARG A 748 -6.79 -11.63 -23.66
CA ARG A 748 -6.11 -10.95 -24.76
C ARG A 748 -6.76 -9.62 -25.07
N ASP A 749 -5.97 -8.63 -25.48
CA ASP A 749 -6.46 -7.30 -25.90
C ASP A 749 -7.16 -7.44 -27.27
N LEU A 750 -8.30 -6.76 -27.45
CA LEU A 750 -9.09 -6.68 -28.69
C LEU A 750 -8.88 -5.35 -29.44
N LEU A 751 -8.33 -4.37 -28.73
CA LEU A 751 -7.99 -3.03 -29.20
C LEU A 751 -6.59 -2.73 -28.67
N ASP A 752 -5.71 -2.24 -29.54
CA ASP A 752 -4.37 -1.75 -29.18
C ASP A 752 -4.41 -0.36 -28.55
#